data_AF-A0A6I5ZUF3-F1
#
_entry.id   AF-A0A6I5ZUF3-F1
#
_cell.length_a   1.000
_cell.length_b   1.000
_cell.length_c   1.000
_cell.angle_alpha   90.00
_cell.angle_beta   90.00
_cell.angle_gamma   90.00
#
_symmetry.space_group_name_H-M   'P 1'
#
loop_
_entity.id
_entity.type
_entity.pdbx_description
1 polymer ?
#
loop_
_entity_poly.entity_id
_entity_poly.type
_entity_poly.pdbx_seq_one_letter_code
_entity_poly.pdbx_strand_id
1 'polypeptide(L)'
;MFAATWQYGITISDTPATIDSSATTAVVDTTLHEIRLPKYNAHAASFWPDGGPDYVVMAPGKVIHFSFDGTKMVENPVVSVTIPSNPLAVAAGWEYPDVVVALPDKLYQYSFTGTSMVENPVLSVAGLAGAVAVGVREGEVVGLAGKSIKDYMFDGSRMAEVPYVEPSGLTNPIDFALVAGNYDMAVLDNNQVRYFNFTGSSFVENPALAVTGLSSPLAVAAAGERELVVVDGKQVKHFSFDGSVFRYNAALSVTSGLNNPVCVAVRPGTFDRIIIDGDQVKYYSWDGTQLVYNPNMSVTVAGLSNLGSYAPSAVAISQAKDPGNNVDYVRVRAYVSVPDKTSITFSLTADGTNWVKVWRVRGTPSGPVAEVTADNGATWTAIGDSQAVSPTSADTRLWAKLPAGRAVAWRADLATSDLNVTPKIVAFNGVAVVWDTDAKPYPQVINTQGTCYTTTTPTLTWTFSDPDPGDSQSAYRVQIVRASDLQLVLDTGQVAGSSTQYTVPTSGAPDVPGPLWASGDYRFKVRVKVWDQAGVESDWSAWADFCVVAFERPRVAGIASPPPGQAAPDPANPATYILITPGMTAVQLPKVKAGAKVTLLIDSVGPLDAMTAVFPYGAGKQAMIGSGPVAATVDGTNKTWQVEFWTGPSLEVTPEGTVVKMQLSGTGTAGSAALDAPPYADGVVVTEGTVYNDWFVVLQGRDTG
;
A
#
# COMPACT_ATOMS: atom_id res chain seq x y z
N MET A 1 10.49 -12.45 7.30
CA MET A 1 10.12 -12.07 8.68
C MET A 1 10.19 -10.55 8.70
N PHE A 2 9.11 -9.83 9.01
CA PHE A 2 9.08 -8.37 8.86
C PHE A 2 10.13 -7.67 9.73
N ALA A 3 10.73 -6.58 9.21
CA ALA A 3 11.65 -5.72 9.97
C ALA A 3 11.02 -5.20 11.27
N ALA A 4 9.77 -4.72 11.17
CA ALA A 4 9.00 -4.22 12.30
C ALA A 4 7.50 -4.29 12.01
N THR A 5 6.71 -4.48 13.07
CA THR A 5 5.25 -4.33 13.05
C THR A 5 4.83 -3.48 14.24
N TRP A 6 3.95 -2.51 13.99
CA TRP A 6 3.31 -1.72 15.05
C TRP A 6 1.79 -1.83 14.95
N GLN A 7 1.14 -1.64 16.09
CA GLN A 7 -0.31 -1.69 16.23
C GLN A 7 -0.80 -0.43 16.95
N TYR A 8 -2.00 0.00 16.61
CA TYR A 8 -2.68 1.12 17.23
C TYR A 8 -4.13 0.76 17.54
N GLY A 9 -4.56 0.91 18.78
CA GLY A 9 -5.88 0.58 19.29
C GLY A 9 -6.80 1.78 19.56
N ILE A 10 -6.33 3.02 19.36
CA ILE A 10 -7.10 4.25 19.64
C ILE A 10 -7.50 4.31 21.13
N THR A 11 -6.52 4.20 22.01
CA THR A 11 -6.69 4.23 23.46
C THR A 11 -5.98 5.45 24.06
N ILE A 12 -6.40 5.86 25.27
CA ILE A 12 -5.73 6.95 25.97
C ILE A 12 -4.24 6.68 26.21
N SER A 13 -3.83 5.41 26.30
CA SER A 13 -2.44 5.00 26.52
C SER A 13 -1.56 5.04 25.28
N ASP A 14 -2.08 4.67 24.10
CA ASP A 14 -1.25 4.53 22.89
C ASP A 14 -1.37 5.71 21.92
N THR A 15 -2.47 6.47 21.95
CA THR A 15 -2.67 7.66 21.12
C THR A 15 -1.54 8.68 21.24
N PRO A 16 -1.05 9.07 22.45
CA PRO A 16 0.02 10.08 22.57
C PRO A 16 1.34 9.68 21.91
N ALA A 17 1.62 8.38 21.79
CA ALA A 17 2.82 7.85 21.16
C ALA A 17 2.62 7.46 19.69
N THR A 18 1.38 7.51 19.18
CA THR A 18 1.03 6.99 17.86
C THR A 18 0.49 8.05 16.93
N ILE A 19 -0.29 9.01 17.42
CA ILE A 19 -0.87 10.09 16.61
C ILE A 19 -0.01 11.35 16.72
N ASP A 20 0.26 11.98 15.59
CA ASP A 20 0.74 13.35 15.55
C ASP A 20 -0.47 14.29 15.72
N SER A 21 -0.70 14.75 16.94
CA SER A 21 -1.81 15.64 17.27
C SER A 21 -1.66 17.04 16.66
N SER A 22 -0.47 17.42 16.20
CA SER A 22 -0.24 18.72 15.57
C SER A 22 -0.61 18.71 14.09
N ALA A 23 -0.52 17.55 13.45
CA ALA A 23 -0.83 17.35 12.03
C ALA A 23 -2.20 16.66 11.80
N THR A 24 -2.83 16.15 12.85
CA THR A 24 -4.16 15.50 12.80
C THR A 24 -5.28 16.52 12.99
N THR A 25 -6.19 16.60 12.03
CA THR A 25 -7.41 17.42 12.07
C THR A 25 -8.68 16.59 12.29
N ALA A 26 -8.61 15.26 12.16
CA ALA A 26 -9.69 14.35 12.49
C ALA A 26 -9.89 14.24 14.01
N VAL A 27 -11.11 13.93 14.44
CA VAL A 27 -11.39 13.63 15.86
C VAL A 27 -10.86 12.25 16.18
N VAL A 28 -9.98 12.17 17.19
CA VAL A 28 -9.49 10.90 17.76
C VAL A 28 -10.23 10.67 19.07
N ASP A 29 -11.23 9.79 19.06
CA ASP A 29 -12.05 9.46 20.21
C ASP A 29 -11.53 8.18 20.88
N THR A 30 -10.82 8.36 21.99
CA THR A 30 -10.22 7.25 22.75
C THR A 30 -11.20 6.52 23.66
N THR A 31 -12.43 7.04 23.82
CA THR A 31 -13.50 6.39 24.57
C THR A 31 -14.32 5.46 23.67
N LEU A 32 -14.60 5.91 22.45
CA LEU A 32 -15.27 5.10 21.42
C LEU A 32 -14.30 4.26 20.58
N HIS A 33 -12.99 4.45 20.77
CA HIS A 33 -11.92 3.80 19.99
C HIS A 33 -12.08 4.00 18.48
N GLU A 34 -12.37 5.25 18.08
CA GLU A 34 -12.58 5.61 16.67
C GLU A 34 -11.88 6.91 16.27
N ILE A 35 -11.55 7.01 14.99
CA ILE A 35 -11.16 8.25 14.33
C ILE A 35 -12.23 8.59 13.30
N ARG A 36 -12.73 9.83 13.32
CA ARG A 36 -13.82 10.30 12.46
C ARG A 36 -13.66 11.76 12.06
N LEU A 37 -14.51 12.23 11.15
CA LEU A 37 -14.59 13.66 10.83
C LEU A 37 -15.04 14.48 12.05
N PRO A 38 -14.48 15.69 12.25
CA PRO A 38 -15.01 16.65 13.23
C PRO A 38 -16.39 17.13 12.79
N LYS A 39 -17.18 17.63 13.75
CA LYS A 39 -18.43 18.31 13.47
C LYS A 39 -18.26 19.82 13.60
N TYR A 40 -18.96 20.56 12.75
CA TYR A 40 -19.10 21.99 12.78
C TYR A 40 -20.53 22.38 13.16
N ASN A 41 -20.62 23.39 14.01
CA ASN A 41 -21.86 23.91 14.57
C ASN A 41 -21.68 25.42 14.83
N ALA A 42 -21.42 26.17 13.77
CA ALA A 42 -21.07 27.60 13.83
C ALA A 42 -22.13 28.47 14.51
N HIS A 43 -23.41 28.08 14.39
CA HIS A 43 -24.55 28.69 15.07
C HIS A 43 -25.13 27.75 16.14
N ALA A 44 -24.31 27.42 17.13
CA ALA A 44 -24.72 26.55 18.25
C ALA A 44 -25.23 27.30 19.48
N ALA A 45 -25.06 28.62 19.52
CA ALA A 45 -25.63 29.48 20.53
C ALA A 45 -25.91 30.88 19.99
N SER A 46 -26.80 31.61 20.66
CA SER A 46 -27.22 32.95 20.22
C SER A 46 -27.79 33.75 21.39
N PHE A 47 -27.56 35.07 21.37
CA PHE A 47 -28.14 36.04 22.31
C PHE A 47 -29.38 36.68 21.70
N TRP A 48 -30.35 37.07 22.54
CA TRP A 48 -31.46 37.91 22.10
C TRP A 48 -31.00 39.33 21.72
N PRO A 49 -31.71 39.98 20.79
CA PRO A 49 -31.40 41.34 20.35
C PRO A 49 -31.61 42.40 21.43
N ASP A 50 -32.28 42.08 22.54
CA ASP A 50 -32.51 42.98 23.68
C ASP A 50 -31.24 43.38 24.45
N GLY A 51 -30.11 42.71 24.16
CA GLY A 51 -28.84 42.94 24.83
C GLY A 51 -28.78 42.35 26.24
N GLY A 52 -29.74 41.51 26.63
CA GLY A 52 -29.71 40.75 27.88
C GLY A 52 -28.54 39.75 27.93
N PRO A 53 -28.18 39.25 29.12
CA PRO A 53 -27.16 38.21 29.26
C PRO A 53 -27.66 36.80 28.94
N ASP A 54 -28.98 36.64 28.78
CA ASP A 54 -29.63 35.37 28.46
C ASP A 54 -29.25 34.91 27.04
N TYR A 55 -29.08 33.61 26.85
CA TYR A 55 -28.77 33.02 25.56
C TYR A 55 -29.39 31.63 25.39
N VAL A 56 -29.55 31.20 24.13
CA VAL A 56 -29.87 29.81 23.78
C VAL A 56 -28.62 29.03 23.41
N VAL A 57 -28.63 27.72 23.67
CA VAL A 57 -27.60 26.77 23.24
C VAL A 57 -28.24 25.48 22.75
N MET A 58 -27.69 24.92 21.68
CA MET A 58 -28.02 23.59 21.21
C MET A 58 -27.67 22.50 22.23
N ALA A 59 -28.49 21.46 22.34
CA ALA A 59 -28.17 20.26 23.11
C ALA A 59 -28.77 19.01 22.40
N PRO A 60 -28.31 17.80 22.74
CA PRO A 60 -28.92 16.59 22.20
C PRO A 60 -30.43 16.54 22.48
N GLY A 61 -31.24 16.48 21.42
CA GLY A 61 -32.72 16.44 21.48
C GLY A 61 -33.43 17.68 22.07
N LYS A 62 -32.72 18.78 22.35
CA LYS A 62 -33.34 20.01 22.90
C LYS A 62 -32.55 21.27 22.55
N VAL A 63 -33.17 22.43 22.74
CA VAL A 63 -32.50 23.73 22.86
C VAL A 63 -32.66 24.22 24.28
N ILE A 64 -31.54 24.56 24.92
CA ILE A 64 -31.51 25.03 26.30
C ILE A 64 -31.53 26.55 26.30
N HIS A 65 -32.46 27.12 27.04
CA HIS A 65 -32.40 28.51 27.46
C HIS A 65 -31.54 28.63 28.71
N PHE A 66 -30.52 29.48 28.67
CA PHE A 66 -29.80 29.89 29.86
C PHE A 66 -30.21 31.30 30.25
N SER A 67 -30.60 31.46 31.51
CA SER A 67 -30.95 32.75 32.11
C SER A 67 -29.98 33.10 33.23
N PHE A 68 -29.69 34.39 33.40
CA PHE A 68 -28.86 34.86 34.51
C PHE A 68 -29.68 34.99 35.79
N ASP A 69 -29.32 34.25 36.85
CA ASP A 69 -30.05 34.27 38.12
C ASP A 69 -29.66 35.43 39.07
N GLY A 70 -28.81 36.35 38.60
CA GLY A 70 -28.19 37.40 39.39
C GLY A 70 -26.79 37.06 39.89
N THR A 71 -26.40 35.78 39.84
CA THR A 71 -25.06 35.30 40.27
C THR A 71 -24.35 34.47 39.20
N LYS A 72 -25.07 33.64 38.45
CA LYS A 72 -24.54 32.74 37.44
C LYS A 72 -25.57 32.44 36.35
N MET A 73 -25.12 31.85 35.25
CA MET A 73 -26.03 31.31 34.24
C MET A 73 -26.62 29.98 34.71
N VAL A 74 -27.94 29.83 34.57
CA VAL A 74 -28.69 28.62 34.92
C VAL A 74 -29.64 28.23 33.79
N GLU A 75 -29.86 26.93 33.60
CA GLU A 75 -30.86 26.44 32.65
C GLU A 75 -32.27 26.89 33.11
N ASN A 76 -33.03 27.47 32.18
CA ASN A 76 -34.41 27.86 32.36
C ASN A 76 -35.33 26.85 31.65
N PRO A 77 -35.89 25.87 32.38
CA PRO A 77 -36.65 24.77 31.76
C PRO A 77 -38.01 25.20 31.23
N VAL A 78 -38.56 26.35 31.68
CA VAL A 78 -39.88 26.84 31.25
C VAL A 78 -39.88 27.26 29.78
N VAL A 79 -38.76 27.85 29.35
CA VAL A 79 -38.56 28.38 28.00
C VAL A 79 -37.57 27.55 27.18
N SER A 80 -37.07 26.44 27.71
CA SER A 80 -36.28 25.47 26.93
C SER A 80 -37.20 24.63 26.04
N VAL A 81 -36.71 24.23 24.86
CA VAL A 81 -37.51 23.54 23.85
C VAL A 81 -37.03 22.11 23.66
N THR A 82 -37.91 21.13 23.80
CA THR A 82 -37.61 19.75 23.38
C THR A 82 -37.97 19.58 21.91
N ILE A 83 -37.11 18.93 21.14
CA ILE A 83 -37.22 18.84 19.68
C ILE A 83 -37.07 17.38 19.21
N PRO A 84 -37.64 17.00 18.05
CA PRO A 84 -37.70 15.59 17.62
C PRO A 84 -36.35 15.00 17.18
N SER A 85 -35.35 15.84 16.90
CA SER A 85 -34.02 15.42 16.47
C SER A 85 -32.95 16.41 16.93
N ASN A 86 -31.68 16.01 16.88
CA ASN A 86 -30.58 16.91 17.20
C ASN A 86 -30.60 18.16 16.29
N PRO A 87 -30.36 19.36 16.86
CA PRO A 87 -30.39 20.59 16.11
C PRO A 87 -29.13 20.75 15.25
N LEU A 88 -29.29 21.39 14.09
CA LEU A 88 -28.20 21.72 13.17
C LEU A 88 -27.67 23.14 13.44
N ALA A 89 -28.58 24.07 13.72
CA ALA A 89 -28.29 25.44 14.12
C ALA A 89 -29.41 26.01 14.99
N VAL A 90 -29.09 27.04 15.77
CA VAL A 90 -30.03 27.77 16.61
C VAL A 90 -29.79 29.28 16.53
N ALA A 91 -30.86 30.06 16.59
CA ALA A 91 -30.81 31.49 16.82
C ALA A 91 -31.86 31.91 17.85
N ALA A 92 -31.54 32.90 18.66
CA ALA A 92 -32.55 33.60 19.45
C ALA A 92 -33.54 34.29 18.49
N GLY A 93 -34.82 34.25 18.84
CA GLY A 93 -35.88 34.95 18.10
C GLY A 93 -35.77 36.47 18.24
N TRP A 94 -36.55 37.19 17.43
CA TRP A 94 -36.62 38.64 17.54
C TRP A 94 -37.19 39.09 18.89
N GLU A 95 -38.27 38.45 19.34
CA GLU A 95 -38.87 38.71 20.64
C GLU A 95 -38.30 37.76 21.69
N TYR A 96 -37.97 38.26 22.88
CA TYR A 96 -37.64 37.37 24.00
C TYR A 96 -38.93 36.75 24.55
N PRO A 97 -39.02 35.43 24.80
CA PRO A 97 -37.96 34.40 24.75
C PRO A 97 -38.08 33.47 23.52
N ASP A 98 -38.53 33.96 22.37
CA ASP A 98 -38.71 33.15 21.16
C ASP A 98 -37.38 32.57 20.67
N VAL A 99 -37.43 31.44 19.97
CA VAL A 99 -36.25 30.76 19.44
C VAL A 99 -36.50 30.14 18.06
N VAL A 100 -35.46 30.12 17.25
CA VAL A 100 -35.42 29.51 15.93
C VAL A 100 -34.46 28.35 15.91
N VAL A 101 -34.91 27.20 15.40
CA VAL A 101 -34.14 25.95 15.38
C VAL A 101 -34.16 25.35 13.99
N ALA A 102 -32.98 25.16 13.38
CA ALA A 102 -32.86 24.42 12.13
C ALA A 102 -32.74 22.91 12.39
N LEU A 103 -33.62 22.16 11.75
CA LEU A 103 -33.64 20.70 11.76
C LEU A 103 -33.49 20.14 10.33
N PRO A 104 -33.23 18.83 10.16
CA PRO A 104 -33.10 18.22 8.84
C PRO A 104 -34.32 18.36 7.93
N ASP A 105 -35.52 18.52 8.49
CA ASP A 105 -36.79 18.56 7.77
C ASP A 105 -37.29 19.99 7.48
N LYS A 106 -37.06 20.95 8.38
CA LYS A 106 -37.37 22.38 8.21
C LYS A 106 -36.72 23.23 9.30
N LEU A 107 -36.87 24.55 9.17
CA LEU A 107 -36.63 25.49 10.26
C LEU A 107 -37.91 25.69 11.07
N TYR A 108 -37.80 25.56 12.39
CA TYR A 108 -38.89 25.72 13.36
C TYR A 108 -38.75 27.05 14.09
N GLN A 109 -39.84 27.80 14.18
CA GLN A 109 -39.99 28.91 15.12
C GLN A 109 -40.76 28.40 16.34
N TYR A 110 -40.24 28.62 17.55
CA TYR A 110 -40.98 28.41 18.79
C TYR A 110 -41.24 29.75 19.47
N SER A 111 -42.50 29.97 19.82
CA SER A 111 -42.95 31.19 20.49
C SER A 111 -43.50 30.90 21.88
N PHE A 112 -43.31 31.83 22.81
CA PHE A 112 -43.77 31.66 24.18
C PHE A 112 -45.25 32.01 24.34
N THR A 113 -46.04 31.08 24.85
CA THR A 113 -47.49 31.28 25.04
C THR A 113 -47.86 31.88 26.40
N GLY A 114 -46.87 32.30 27.19
CA GLY A 114 -47.03 32.68 28.59
C GLY A 114 -46.83 31.53 29.59
N THR A 115 -46.87 30.27 29.13
CA THR A 115 -46.67 29.08 29.97
C THR A 115 -45.56 28.15 29.48
N SER A 116 -45.37 28.05 28.17
CA SER A 116 -44.36 27.18 27.54
C SER A 116 -44.03 27.66 26.14
N MET A 117 -42.92 27.16 25.59
CA MET A 117 -42.59 27.31 24.19
C MET A 117 -43.42 26.36 23.33
N VAL A 118 -44.05 26.87 22.28
CA VAL A 118 -44.85 26.08 21.34
C VAL A 118 -44.42 26.44 19.91
N GLU A 119 -44.37 25.45 19.02
CA GLU A 119 -44.11 25.71 17.60
C GLU A 119 -45.13 26.71 17.06
N ASN A 120 -44.64 27.70 16.32
CA ASN A 120 -45.44 28.60 15.51
C ASN A 120 -45.30 28.21 14.03
N PRO A 121 -46.27 27.46 13.46
CA PRO A 121 -46.15 26.94 12.09
C PRO A 121 -46.15 28.04 11.03
N VAL A 122 -46.73 29.21 11.32
CA VAL A 122 -46.82 30.35 10.39
C VAL A 122 -45.45 30.98 10.14
N LEU A 123 -44.59 30.95 11.17
CA LEU A 123 -43.23 31.49 11.15
C LEU A 123 -42.16 30.43 10.84
N SER A 124 -42.56 29.15 10.75
CA SER A 124 -41.65 28.05 10.42
C SER A 124 -41.45 27.91 8.91
N VAL A 125 -40.26 27.49 8.47
CA VAL A 125 -39.84 27.56 7.05
C VAL A 125 -39.35 26.21 6.54
N ALA A 126 -40.15 25.55 5.69
CA ALA A 126 -39.78 24.29 5.04
C ALA A 126 -38.59 24.41 4.07
N GLY A 127 -38.45 25.56 3.39
CA GLY A 127 -37.35 25.79 2.45
C GLY A 127 -35.96 25.94 3.08
N LEU A 128 -35.89 25.94 4.42
CA LEU A 128 -34.64 25.96 5.20
C LEU A 128 -34.34 24.61 5.87
N ALA A 129 -34.92 23.53 5.35
CA ALA A 129 -34.57 22.16 5.76
C ALA A 129 -33.06 21.92 5.65
N GLY A 130 -32.46 21.40 6.73
CA GLY A 130 -31.03 21.09 6.75
C GLY A 130 -30.10 22.29 6.86
N ALA A 131 -30.61 23.49 7.19
CA ALA A 131 -29.77 24.68 7.36
C ALA A 131 -28.74 24.50 8.48
N VAL A 132 -27.48 24.86 8.22
CA VAL A 132 -26.34 24.69 9.14
C VAL A 132 -25.92 25.97 9.87
N ALA A 133 -26.49 27.10 9.45
CA ALA A 133 -26.42 28.39 10.13
C ALA A 133 -27.76 29.11 9.96
N VAL A 134 -28.17 29.89 10.96
CA VAL A 134 -29.46 30.61 10.96
C VAL A 134 -29.36 31.99 11.62
N GLY A 135 -29.93 33.01 10.99
CA GLY A 135 -29.99 34.37 11.53
C GLY A 135 -31.43 34.85 11.62
N VAL A 136 -31.70 35.75 12.56
CA VAL A 136 -33.03 36.32 12.78
C VAL A 136 -32.95 37.84 12.83
N ARG A 137 -33.90 38.51 12.17
CA ARG A 137 -34.22 39.94 12.30
C ARG A 137 -35.72 40.10 12.47
N GLU A 138 -36.20 41.33 12.70
CA GLU A 138 -37.63 41.61 12.84
C GLU A 138 -38.42 41.11 11.63
N GLY A 139 -39.23 40.08 11.81
CA GLY A 139 -40.03 39.47 10.75
C GLY A 139 -39.24 38.73 9.68
N GLU A 140 -37.95 38.41 9.91
CA GLU A 140 -37.05 37.81 8.92
C GLU A 140 -36.27 36.64 9.53
N VAL A 141 -36.16 35.54 8.78
CA VAL A 141 -35.24 34.43 9.09
C VAL A 141 -34.39 34.12 7.87
N VAL A 142 -33.10 33.95 8.10
CA VAL A 142 -32.12 33.62 7.07
C VAL A 142 -31.48 32.29 7.44
N GLY A 143 -31.20 31.44 6.46
CA GLY A 143 -30.52 30.17 6.70
C GLY A 143 -29.51 29.80 5.62
N LEU A 144 -28.41 29.19 6.03
CA LEU A 144 -27.44 28.57 5.13
C LEU A 144 -27.85 27.12 4.86
N ALA A 145 -28.58 26.90 3.78
CA ALA A 145 -29.07 25.58 3.36
C ALA A 145 -28.27 25.07 2.16
N GLY A 146 -27.52 23.97 2.35
CA GLY A 146 -26.61 23.46 1.35
C GLY A 146 -25.45 24.44 1.08
N LYS A 147 -25.42 25.04 -0.12
CA LYS A 147 -24.41 26.05 -0.50
C LYS A 147 -25.03 27.43 -0.76
N SER A 148 -26.26 27.64 -0.33
CA SER A 148 -27.01 28.87 -0.58
C SER A 148 -27.48 29.46 0.73
N ILE A 149 -27.32 30.77 0.86
CA ILE A 149 -27.97 31.54 1.91
C ILE A 149 -29.35 31.93 1.37
N LYS A 150 -30.37 31.61 2.14
CA LYS A 150 -31.78 31.76 1.78
C LYS A 150 -32.47 32.63 2.80
N ASP A 151 -33.20 33.63 2.32
CA ASP A 151 -33.83 34.68 3.12
C ASP A 151 -35.34 34.57 3.02
N TYR A 152 -36.02 34.60 4.18
CA TYR A 152 -37.47 34.55 4.27
C TYR A 152 -37.97 35.68 5.16
N MET A 153 -38.95 36.44 4.67
CA MET A 153 -39.61 37.51 5.41
C MET A 153 -41.10 37.21 5.60
N PHE A 154 -41.67 37.69 6.70
CA PHE A 154 -43.09 37.57 7.00
C PHE A 154 -43.90 38.55 6.17
N ASP A 155 -44.79 38.03 5.31
CA ASP A 155 -45.62 38.84 4.41
C ASP A 155 -46.94 39.32 5.06
N GLY A 156 -47.12 39.09 6.36
CA GLY A 156 -48.37 39.29 7.09
C GLY A 156 -49.24 38.04 7.22
N SER A 157 -48.92 36.97 6.49
CA SER A 157 -49.65 35.69 6.52
C SER A 157 -48.77 34.47 6.67
N ARG A 158 -47.55 34.49 6.14
CA ARG A 158 -46.56 33.41 6.19
C ARG A 158 -45.15 33.94 5.98
N MET A 159 -44.15 33.10 6.23
CA MET A 159 -42.80 33.32 5.73
C MET A 159 -42.74 33.07 4.21
N ALA A 160 -42.26 34.05 3.46
CA ALA A 160 -42.07 34.00 2.02
C ALA A 160 -40.60 34.25 1.67
N GLU A 161 -40.04 33.47 0.75
CA GLU A 161 -38.66 33.62 0.28
C GLU A 161 -38.47 34.97 -0.42
N VAL A 162 -37.34 35.63 -0.17
CA VAL A 162 -37.01 36.96 -0.71
C VAL A 162 -35.67 36.92 -1.46
N PRO A 163 -35.63 36.41 -2.70
CA PRO A 163 -34.36 36.08 -3.37
C PRO A 163 -33.43 37.26 -3.68
N TYR A 164 -33.94 38.50 -3.70
CA TYR A 164 -33.12 39.68 -3.99
C TYR A 164 -32.25 40.13 -2.81
N VAL A 165 -32.53 39.62 -1.60
CA VAL A 165 -31.67 39.73 -0.41
C VAL A 165 -30.92 38.42 -0.15
N GLU A 166 -30.53 37.71 -1.20
CA GLU A 166 -29.65 36.55 -1.10
C GLU A 166 -28.29 36.85 -1.74
N PRO A 167 -27.16 36.64 -1.03
CA PRO A 167 -25.84 36.82 -1.62
C PRO A 167 -25.58 35.75 -2.68
N SER A 168 -24.91 36.14 -3.77
CA SER A 168 -24.57 35.25 -4.90
C SER A 168 -23.05 35.12 -5.09
N GLY A 169 -22.64 34.14 -5.90
CA GLY A 169 -21.22 33.90 -6.20
C GLY A 169 -20.42 33.27 -5.05
N LEU A 170 -21.09 32.68 -4.06
CA LEU A 170 -20.47 31.91 -2.99
C LEU A 170 -19.95 30.57 -3.53
N THR A 171 -18.84 30.08 -2.99
CA THR A 171 -18.20 28.84 -3.49
C THR A 171 -18.24 27.72 -2.45
N ASN A 172 -17.98 28.07 -1.20
CA ASN A 172 -18.04 27.21 -0.03
C ASN A 172 -18.39 28.06 1.22
N PRO A 173 -19.63 28.55 1.32
CA PRO A 173 -20.09 29.25 2.51
C PRO A 173 -20.04 28.29 3.71
N ILE A 174 -19.38 28.72 4.77
CA ILE A 174 -19.21 28.00 6.03
C ILE A 174 -20.24 28.50 7.06
N ASP A 175 -20.39 29.83 7.12
CA ASP A 175 -21.22 30.51 8.12
C ASP A 175 -21.60 31.92 7.63
N PHE A 176 -22.53 32.59 8.31
CA PHE A 176 -22.86 33.99 8.03
C PHE A 176 -23.35 34.72 9.27
N ALA A 177 -23.20 36.04 9.29
CA ALA A 177 -23.73 36.90 10.32
C ALA A 177 -24.59 38.01 9.70
N LEU A 178 -25.78 38.20 10.26
CA LEU A 178 -26.61 39.36 9.98
C LEU A 178 -26.07 40.56 10.76
N VAL A 179 -25.88 41.68 10.09
CA VAL A 179 -25.35 42.88 10.73
C VAL A 179 -26.49 43.60 11.45
N ALA A 180 -26.34 43.80 12.76
CA ALA A 180 -27.35 44.49 13.56
C ALA A 180 -27.43 45.98 13.15
N GLY A 181 -28.65 46.50 13.01
CA GLY A 181 -28.92 47.92 12.68
C GLY A 181 -29.13 48.22 11.20
N ASN A 182 -28.78 47.29 10.30
CA ASN A 182 -29.02 47.43 8.87
C ASN A 182 -29.28 46.07 8.19
N TYR A 183 -29.44 46.09 6.86
CA TYR A 183 -29.69 44.88 6.09
C TYR A 183 -28.42 44.19 5.60
N ASP A 184 -27.22 44.63 5.99
CA ASP A 184 -25.96 44.05 5.51
C ASP A 184 -25.72 42.63 6.07
N MET A 185 -24.84 41.90 5.39
CA MET A 185 -24.49 40.52 5.73
C MET A 185 -23.00 40.28 5.57
N ALA A 186 -22.40 39.62 6.56
CA ALA A 186 -21.06 39.08 6.47
C ALA A 186 -21.13 37.57 6.25
N VAL A 187 -20.53 37.06 5.19
CA VAL A 187 -20.53 35.63 4.85
C VAL A 187 -19.12 35.08 4.93
N LEU A 188 -18.91 34.07 5.77
CA LEU A 188 -17.66 33.34 5.81
C LEU A 188 -17.65 32.32 4.65
N ASP A 189 -16.84 32.56 3.63
CA ASP A 189 -16.76 31.76 2.40
C ASP A 189 -15.30 31.35 2.17
N ASN A 190 -15.02 30.04 2.27
CA ASN A 190 -13.66 29.49 2.37
C ASN A 190 -12.81 30.11 3.50
N ASN A 191 -11.78 30.89 3.14
CA ASN A 191 -10.76 31.43 4.03
C ASN A 191 -10.87 32.95 4.20
N GLN A 192 -12.03 33.52 3.90
CA GLN A 192 -12.29 34.94 4.05
C GLN A 192 -13.74 35.21 4.46
N VAL A 193 -13.95 36.32 5.16
CA VAL A 193 -15.30 36.89 5.31
C VAL A 193 -15.53 37.86 4.16
N ARG A 194 -16.58 37.62 3.38
CA ARG A 194 -17.08 38.50 2.33
C ARG A 194 -18.20 39.35 2.90
N TYR A 195 -18.22 40.63 2.59
CA TYR A 195 -19.20 41.57 3.13
C TYR A 195 -20.15 42.02 2.02
N PHE A 196 -21.45 41.95 2.26
CA PHE A 196 -22.50 42.30 1.30
C PHE A 196 -23.31 43.47 1.84
N ASN A 197 -23.32 44.57 1.11
CA ASN A 197 -24.13 45.73 1.44
C ASN A 197 -25.50 45.62 0.77
N PHE A 198 -26.57 45.91 1.52
CA PHE A 198 -27.90 46.03 0.93
C PHE A 198 -28.10 47.42 0.33
N THR A 199 -28.39 47.48 -0.97
CA THR A 199 -28.54 48.75 -1.71
C THR A 199 -29.94 49.33 -1.65
N GLY A 200 -30.88 48.68 -0.95
CA GLY A 200 -32.31 48.99 -1.00
C GLY A 200 -33.09 48.13 -2.01
N SER A 201 -32.40 47.46 -2.95
CA SER A 201 -33.03 46.55 -3.93
C SER A 201 -32.31 45.23 -4.12
N SER A 202 -31.01 45.16 -3.81
CA SER A 202 -30.26 43.91 -3.83
C SER A 202 -29.03 43.94 -2.93
N PHE A 203 -28.48 42.76 -2.64
CA PHE A 203 -27.13 42.64 -2.09
C PHE A 203 -26.05 42.86 -3.15
N VAL A 204 -25.07 43.69 -2.81
CA VAL A 204 -23.85 43.89 -3.61
C VAL A 204 -22.65 43.62 -2.71
N GLU A 205 -21.73 42.79 -3.19
CA GLU A 205 -20.48 42.53 -2.48
C GLU A 205 -19.62 43.80 -2.42
N ASN A 206 -19.03 44.05 -1.26
CA ASN A 206 -18.06 45.10 -1.02
C ASN A 206 -16.71 44.50 -0.63
N PRO A 207 -15.81 44.28 -1.61
CA PRO A 207 -14.52 43.65 -1.36
C PRO A 207 -13.60 44.44 -0.42
N ALA A 208 -13.81 45.76 -0.27
CA ALA A 208 -13.01 46.57 0.64
C ALA A 208 -13.26 46.21 2.13
N LEU A 209 -14.45 45.69 2.43
CA LEU A 209 -14.84 45.24 3.77
C LEU A 209 -14.58 43.74 3.99
N ALA A 210 -13.91 43.06 3.06
CA ALA A 210 -13.57 41.66 3.24
C ALA A 210 -12.52 41.48 4.34
N VAL A 211 -12.67 40.44 5.16
CA VAL A 211 -11.63 40.00 6.10
C VAL A 211 -10.89 38.83 5.47
N THR A 212 -9.65 39.09 5.03
CA THR A 212 -8.77 38.10 4.38
C THR A 212 -7.66 37.63 5.31
N GLY A 213 -6.94 36.57 4.92
CA GLY A 213 -5.78 36.07 5.67
C GLY A 213 -6.14 35.18 6.86
N LEU A 214 -7.35 34.62 6.86
CA LEU A 214 -7.78 33.62 7.83
C LEU A 214 -7.16 32.26 7.45
N SER A 215 -6.72 31.52 8.46
CA SER A 215 -5.98 30.26 8.24
C SER A 215 -6.89 29.04 8.20
N SER A 216 -7.86 28.98 9.10
CA SER A 216 -8.82 27.90 9.28
C SER A 216 -10.10 28.44 9.93
N PRO A 217 -10.84 29.34 9.26
CA PRO A 217 -12.02 29.94 9.86
C PRO A 217 -13.18 28.96 9.96
N LEU A 218 -13.96 29.07 11.04
CA LEU A 218 -15.00 28.10 11.42
C LEU A 218 -16.38 28.74 11.65
N ALA A 219 -16.42 29.98 12.14
CA ALA A 219 -17.65 30.71 12.44
C ALA A 219 -17.43 32.22 12.34
N VAL A 220 -18.49 32.99 12.08
CA VAL A 220 -18.49 34.44 12.05
C VAL A 220 -19.69 34.99 12.82
N ALA A 221 -19.48 36.06 13.58
CA ALA A 221 -20.53 36.83 14.22
C ALA A 221 -20.35 38.32 13.94
N ALA A 222 -21.46 39.05 13.86
CA ALA A 222 -21.46 40.50 13.84
C ALA A 222 -21.77 41.01 15.25
N ALA A 223 -20.93 41.91 15.77
CA ALA A 223 -21.14 42.55 17.08
C ALA A 223 -21.83 43.92 16.97
N GLY A 224 -22.17 44.33 15.73
CA GLY A 224 -22.78 45.61 15.37
C GLY A 224 -22.39 45.99 13.94
N GLU A 225 -22.75 47.19 13.50
CA GLU A 225 -22.48 47.69 12.14
C GLU A 225 -20.99 47.80 11.76
N ARG A 226 -20.10 47.78 12.77
CA ARG A 226 -18.69 48.11 12.62
C ARG A 226 -17.75 47.09 13.22
N GLU A 227 -18.27 45.91 13.59
CA GLU A 227 -17.51 44.92 14.35
C GLU A 227 -17.83 43.50 13.84
N LEU A 228 -16.79 42.77 13.44
CA LEU A 228 -16.86 41.38 13.02
C LEU A 228 -16.00 40.51 13.94
N VAL A 229 -16.47 39.31 14.25
CA VAL A 229 -15.76 38.34 15.08
C VAL A 229 -15.70 37.02 14.34
N VAL A 230 -14.51 36.43 14.25
CA VAL A 230 -14.27 35.20 13.48
C VAL A 230 -13.56 34.18 14.36
N VAL A 231 -14.09 32.96 14.43
CA VAL A 231 -13.35 31.80 14.94
C VAL A 231 -12.38 31.36 13.84
N ASP A 232 -11.08 31.43 14.09
CA ASP A 232 -10.00 31.05 13.16
C ASP A 232 -9.01 30.11 13.85
N GLY A 233 -9.12 28.82 13.56
CA GLY A 233 -8.38 27.76 14.25
C GLY A 233 -8.71 27.73 15.74
N LYS A 234 -7.70 27.96 16.60
CA LYS A 234 -7.86 28.02 18.07
C LYS A 234 -8.02 29.44 18.62
N GLN A 235 -8.28 30.42 17.77
CA GLN A 235 -8.41 31.82 18.16
C GLN A 235 -9.79 32.36 17.77
N VAL A 236 -10.29 33.31 18.55
CA VAL A 236 -11.46 34.11 18.19
C VAL A 236 -10.98 35.54 17.96
N LYS A 237 -10.83 35.89 16.68
CA LYS A 237 -10.27 37.15 16.21
C LYS A 237 -11.38 38.18 16.02
N HIS A 238 -11.15 39.39 16.51
CA HIS A 238 -12.07 40.51 16.38
C HIS A 238 -11.52 41.49 15.34
N PHE A 239 -12.41 42.06 14.54
CA PHE A 239 -12.10 43.03 13.52
C PHE A 239 -13.01 44.24 13.65
N SER A 240 -12.41 45.42 13.83
CA SER A 240 -13.10 46.69 13.99
C SER A 240 -12.95 47.55 12.75
N PHE A 241 -14.02 48.20 12.33
CA PHE A 241 -14.01 49.10 11.17
C PHE A 241 -13.24 50.39 11.49
N ASP A 242 -12.18 50.67 10.73
CA ASP A 242 -11.30 51.84 10.93
C ASP A 242 -11.75 53.12 10.19
N GLY A 243 -12.89 53.05 9.50
CA GLY A 243 -13.37 54.10 8.60
C GLY A 243 -13.18 53.77 7.11
N SER A 244 -12.42 52.72 6.77
CA SER A 244 -12.21 52.25 5.41
C SER A 244 -12.34 50.72 5.29
N VAL A 245 -11.70 49.98 6.20
CA VAL A 245 -11.68 48.52 6.20
C VAL A 245 -11.83 47.94 7.61
N PHE A 246 -12.14 46.65 7.70
CA PHE A 246 -12.08 45.91 8.95
C PHE A 246 -10.62 45.59 9.32
N ARG A 247 -10.20 46.00 10.52
CA ARG A 247 -8.84 45.81 11.04
C ARG A 247 -8.84 44.90 12.25
N TYR A 248 -7.88 43.99 12.30
CA TYR A 248 -7.69 43.11 13.45
C TYR A 248 -7.47 43.90 14.75
N ASN A 249 -8.25 43.58 15.77
CA ASN A 249 -8.22 44.19 17.09
C ASN A 249 -7.82 43.15 18.15
N ALA A 250 -6.57 43.21 18.58
CA ALA A 250 -6.01 42.24 19.52
C ALA A 250 -6.66 42.30 20.92
N ALA A 251 -7.04 43.49 21.40
CA ALA A 251 -7.62 43.65 22.74
C ALA A 251 -9.00 42.97 22.85
N LEU A 252 -9.76 42.98 21.76
CA LEU A 252 -11.08 42.36 21.67
C LEU A 252 -11.03 40.91 21.15
N SER A 253 -9.83 40.31 21.05
CA SER A 253 -9.64 38.94 20.57
C SER A 253 -9.33 37.98 21.71
N VAL A 254 -9.78 36.73 21.60
CA VAL A 254 -9.41 35.64 22.51
C VAL A 254 -8.40 34.75 21.78
N THR A 255 -7.13 34.89 22.14
CA THR A 255 -6.00 34.28 21.40
C THR A 255 -5.40 33.05 22.07
N SER A 256 -5.86 32.69 23.27
CA SER A 256 -5.36 31.53 24.03
C SER A 256 -6.45 30.94 24.94
N GLY A 257 -6.20 29.73 25.47
CA GLY A 257 -7.13 29.05 26.38
C GLY A 257 -8.30 28.33 25.71
N LEU A 258 -8.28 28.21 24.38
CA LEU A 258 -9.27 27.48 23.57
C LEU A 258 -8.65 26.22 22.97
N ASN A 259 -9.40 25.12 22.95
CA ASN A 259 -8.92 23.83 22.43
C ASN A 259 -9.52 23.50 21.06
N ASN A 260 -10.84 23.59 20.95
CA ASN A 260 -11.66 23.30 19.78
C ASN A 260 -12.85 24.29 19.70
N PRO A 261 -12.58 25.60 19.54
CA PRO A 261 -13.64 26.58 19.40
C PRO A 261 -14.37 26.40 18.06
N VAL A 262 -15.70 26.40 18.07
CA VAL A 262 -16.52 26.09 16.90
C VAL A 262 -17.65 27.07 16.64
N CYS A 263 -18.01 27.88 17.63
CA CYS A 263 -19.05 28.90 17.53
C CYS A 263 -18.65 30.12 18.37
N VAL A 264 -19.05 31.31 17.92
CA VAL A 264 -18.99 32.55 18.68
C VAL A 264 -20.31 33.28 18.52
N ALA A 265 -20.85 33.79 19.63
CA ALA A 265 -21.97 34.72 19.60
C ALA A 265 -21.63 35.93 20.47
N VAL A 266 -21.91 37.13 19.96
CA VAL A 266 -21.60 38.38 20.65
C VAL A 266 -22.87 38.96 21.22
N ARG A 267 -22.81 39.39 22.48
CA ARG A 267 -23.96 39.96 23.18
C ARG A 267 -24.23 41.38 22.64
N PRO A 268 -25.43 41.66 22.11
CA PRO A 268 -25.75 42.96 21.52
C PRO A 268 -25.48 44.13 22.45
N GLY A 269 -24.92 45.22 21.91
CA GLY A 269 -24.60 46.44 22.65
C GLY A 269 -23.36 46.34 23.55
N THR A 270 -22.65 45.21 23.57
CA THR A 270 -21.45 44.98 24.40
C THR A 270 -20.35 44.30 23.59
N PHE A 271 -19.17 44.12 24.19
CA PHE A 271 -18.11 43.26 23.63
C PHE A 271 -18.10 41.84 24.21
N ASP A 272 -18.97 41.58 25.20
CA ASP A 272 -19.14 40.28 25.82
C ASP A 272 -19.54 39.25 24.78
N ARG A 273 -19.08 38.02 24.96
CA ARG A 273 -19.39 36.94 24.01
C ARG A 273 -19.34 35.58 24.67
N ILE A 274 -20.04 34.65 24.04
CA ILE A 274 -19.87 33.23 24.31
C ILE A 274 -19.08 32.59 23.17
N ILE A 275 -18.22 31.65 23.54
CA ILE A 275 -17.43 30.82 22.63
C ILE A 275 -17.71 29.37 23.02
N ILE A 276 -18.18 28.56 22.07
CA ILE A 276 -18.34 27.12 22.28
C ILE A 276 -17.01 26.44 21.97
N ASP A 277 -16.46 25.75 22.96
CA ASP A 277 -15.18 25.04 22.91
C ASP A 277 -15.36 23.60 23.42
N GLY A 278 -15.61 22.67 22.50
CA GLY A 278 -16.05 21.31 22.83
C GLY A 278 -17.46 21.31 23.45
N ASP A 279 -17.61 20.73 24.65
CA ASP A 279 -18.86 20.72 25.41
C ASP A 279 -19.02 21.96 26.32
N GLN A 280 -18.05 22.88 26.32
CA GLN A 280 -18.06 24.09 27.15
C GLN A 280 -18.62 25.29 26.39
N VAL A 281 -19.56 26.00 27.00
CA VAL A 281 -20.00 27.33 26.59
C VAL A 281 -19.24 28.33 27.46
N LYS A 282 -18.14 28.87 26.93
CA LYS A 282 -17.26 29.79 27.66
C LYS A 282 -17.72 31.22 27.46
N TYR A 283 -18.08 31.91 28.53
CA TYR A 283 -18.44 33.32 28.50
C TYR A 283 -17.20 34.18 28.76
N TYR A 284 -17.02 35.21 27.96
CA TYR A 284 -15.97 36.22 28.10
C TYR A 284 -16.60 37.60 28.30
N SER A 285 -16.29 38.23 29.42
CA SER A 285 -16.74 39.58 29.76
C SER A 285 -15.68 40.61 29.37
N TRP A 286 -16.10 41.75 28.83
CA TRP A 286 -15.20 42.87 28.59
C TRP A 286 -14.98 43.67 29.88
N ASP A 287 -13.73 43.76 30.34
CA ASP A 287 -13.38 44.47 31.58
C ASP A 287 -13.03 45.96 31.37
N GLY A 288 -13.13 46.45 30.12
CA GLY A 288 -12.66 47.78 29.72
C GLY A 288 -11.31 47.78 29.00
N THR A 289 -10.56 46.67 29.08
CA THR A 289 -9.22 46.54 28.48
C THR A 289 -9.03 45.26 27.68
N GLN A 290 -9.62 44.15 28.12
CA GLN A 290 -9.53 42.85 27.48
C GLN A 290 -10.78 42.00 27.74
N LEU A 291 -10.92 40.92 26.98
CA LEU A 291 -11.92 39.89 27.25
C LEU A 291 -11.42 38.92 28.32
N VAL A 292 -12.16 38.79 29.41
CA VAL A 292 -11.83 37.95 30.55
C VAL A 292 -12.83 36.81 30.68
N TYR A 293 -12.32 35.57 30.79
CA TYR A 293 -13.14 34.39 31.02
C TYR A 293 -13.93 34.51 32.33
N ASN A 294 -15.24 34.33 32.27
CA ASN A 294 -16.13 34.41 33.42
C ASN A 294 -16.73 33.03 33.74
N PRO A 295 -16.24 32.34 34.79
CA PRO A 295 -16.68 30.99 35.12
C PRO A 295 -18.13 30.93 35.62
N ASN A 296 -18.65 31.99 36.25
CA ASN A 296 -20.05 32.02 36.71
C ASN A 296 -21.02 32.16 35.55
N MET A 297 -20.58 32.76 34.44
CA MET A 297 -21.37 32.92 33.23
C MET A 297 -21.22 31.76 32.23
N SER A 298 -20.24 30.89 32.47
CA SER A 298 -19.91 29.75 31.61
C SER A 298 -20.63 28.49 32.08
N VAL A 299 -21.03 27.64 31.13
CA VAL A 299 -21.77 26.40 31.42
C VAL A 299 -21.20 25.22 30.60
N THR A 300 -21.46 24.00 31.06
CA THR A 300 -21.13 22.77 30.33
C THR A 300 -22.42 22.15 29.80
N VAL A 301 -22.47 21.84 28.50
CA VAL A 301 -23.60 21.18 27.85
C VAL A 301 -23.11 19.84 27.29
N ALA A 302 -23.45 18.75 27.98
CA ALA A 302 -22.99 17.42 27.61
C ALA A 302 -23.44 17.03 26.19
N GLY A 303 -22.49 16.58 25.37
CA GLY A 303 -22.72 16.15 24.00
C GLY A 303 -22.87 17.26 22.97
N LEU A 304 -22.68 18.53 23.36
CA LEU A 304 -22.71 19.69 22.45
C LEU A 304 -21.69 19.55 21.30
N SER A 305 -20.49 19.04 21.59
CA SER A 305 -19.44 18.81 20.57
C SER A 305 -19.80 17.74 19.52
N ASN A 306 -20.88 16.97 19.73
CA ASN A 306 -21.37 15.96 18.80
C ASN A 306 -22.57 16.43 17.95
N LEU A 307 -22.97 17.70 18.06
CA LEU A 307 -24.06 18.31 17.31
C LEU A 307 -23.58 18.99 16.03
N GLY A 308 -24.53 19.37 15.17
CA GLY A 308 -24.24 19.93 13.85
C GLY A 308 -23.80 18.89 12.82
N SER A 309 -23.12 19.38 11.78
CA SER A 309 -22.79 18.63 10.56
C SER A 309 -21.30 18.26 10.52
N TYR A 310 -20.94 17.14 9.90
CA TYR A 310 -19.55 16.75 9.73
C TYR A 310 -18.81 17.67 8.76
N ALA A 311 -17.52 17.89 9.02
CA ALA A 311 -16.60 18.50 8.06
C ALA A 311 -16.53 17.67 6.78
N PRO A 312 -16.37 18.30 5.59
CA PRO A 312 -16.28 17.55 4.34
C PRO A 312 -15.03 16.67 4.24
N SER A 313 -13.96 17.03 4.96
CA SER A 313 -12.74 16.22 5.06
C SER A 313 -11.95 16.52 6.33
N ALA A 314 -11.12 15.56 6.74
CA ALA A 314 -10.13 15.70 7.79
C ALA A 314 -9.02 14.67 7.60
N VAL A 315 -7.90 14.83 8.30
CA VAL A 315 -6.74 13.95 8.18
C VAL A 315 -6.33 13.43 9.55
N ALA A 316 -5.96 12.15 9.62
CA ALA A 316 -5.24 11.57 10.76
C ALA A 316 -3.85 11.14 10.33
N ILE A 317 -2.83 11.53 11.09
CA ILE A 317 -1.42 11.24 10.78
C ILE A 317 -0.77 10.60 11.99
N SER A 318 -0.02 9.52 11.76
CA SER A 318 0.77 8.89 12.81
C SER A 318 2.09 9.63 13.06
N GLN A 319 2.62 9.49 14.27
CA GLN A 319 4.03 9.77 14.52
C GLN A 319 4.89 8.80 13.72
N ALA A 320 6.08 9.26 13.31
CA ALA A 320 7.07 8.41 12.68
C ALA A 320 7.60 7.36 13.66
N LYS A 321 7.77 6.13 13.18
CA LYS A 321 8.41 5.02 13.87
C LYS A 321 9.70 4.63 13.16
N ASP A 322 10.72 4.31 13.97
CA ASP A 322 12.01 3.83 13.49
C ASP A 322 12.06 2.30 13.55
N PRO A 323 12.13 1.61 12.40
CA PRO A 323 12.26 0.14 12.36
C PRO A 323 13.66 -0.36 12.73
N GLY A 324 14.67 0.52 12.85
CA GLY A 324 16.05 0.17 13.19
C GLY A 324 17.01 0.10 12.00
N ASN A 325 16.49 -0.23 10.81
CA ASN A 325 17.20 -0.23 9.52
C ASN A 325 16.41 0.56 8.46
N ASN A 326 17.05 0.89 7.32
CA ASN A 326 16.32 1.50 6.22
C ASN A 326 15.34 0.48 5.62
N VAL A 327 14.08 0.86 5.48
CA VAL A 327 13.02 0.05 4.86
C VAL A 327 12.49 0.77 3.62
N ASP A 328 12.20 0.00 2.58
CA ASP A 328 11.68 0.50 1.30
C ASP A 328 10.35 -0.17 0.90
N TYR A 329 9.86 -1.11 1.71
CA TYR A 329 8.52 -1.67 1.59
C TYR A 329 7.76 -1.48 2.91
N VAL A 330 6.57 -0.90 2.81
CA VAL A 330 5.70 -0.67 3.96
C VAL A 330 4.27 -1.03 3.56
N ARG A 331 3.52 -1.59 4.50
CA ARG A 331 2.08 -1.81 4.36
C ARG A 331 1.37 -1.25 5.57
N VAL A 332 0.21 -0.63 5.35
CA VAL A 332 -0.76 -0.28 6.40
C VAL A 332 -2.05 -1.04 6.16
N ARG A 333 -2.67 -1.51 7.24
CA ARG A 333 -3.94 -2.22 7.29
C ARG A 333 -4.79 -1.60 8.39
N ALA A 334 -6.09 -1.42 8.16
CA ALA A 334 -6.95 -0.78 9.14
C ALA A 334 -8.38 -1.32 9.08
N TYR A 335 -9.03 -1.40 10.24
CA TYR A 335 -10.48 -1.63 10.30
C TYR A 335 -11.19 -0.32 10.04
N VAL A 336 -12.03 -0.31 9.01
CA VAL A 336 -12.72 0.89 8.55
C VAL A 336 -14.21 0.64 8.38
N SER A 337 -15.02 1.60 8.83
CA SER A 337 -16.45 1.68 8.55
C SER A 337 -16.68 2.85 7.60
N VAL A 338 -17.09 2.56 6.38
CA VAL A 338 -17.20 3.55 5.30
C VAL A 338 -18.60 3.50 4.69
N PRO A 339 -19.58 4.23 5.28
CA PRO A 339 -20.94 4.34 4.75
C PRO A 339 -20.99 5.01 3.37
N ASP A 340 -22.12 4.89 2.67
CA ASP A 340 -22.34 5.56 1.38
C ASP A 340 -21.91 7.04 1.39
N LYS A 341 -21.35 7.51 0.27
CA LYS A 341 -20.83 8.88 0.08
C LYS A 341 -19.64 9.28 0.97
N THR A 342 -19.05 8.34 1.70
CA THR A 342 -17.83 8.58 2.48
C THR A 342 -16.64 7.83 1.89
N SER A 343 -15.42 8.25 2.26
CA SER A 343 -14.21 7.52 1.87
C SER A 343 -13.08 7.71 2.89
N ILE A 344 -12.16 6.73 2.93
CA ILE A 344 -10.87 6.84 3.60
C ILE A 344 -9.79 6.45 2.61
N THR A 345 -8.77 7.30 2.44
CA THR A 345 -7.58 7.00 1.63
C THR A 345 -6.36 6.94 2.52
N PHE A 346 -5.60 5.85 2.45
CA PHE A 346 -4.35 5.70 3.19
C PHE A 346 -3.15 6.02 2.32
N SER A 347 -2.20 6.74 2.93
CA SER A 347 -0.87 7.01 2.40
C SER A 347 0.20 6.57 3.40
N LEU A 348 1.37 6.20 2.90
CA LEU A 348 2.52 5.78 3.67
C LEU A 348 3.75 6.61 3.33
N THR A 349 4.67 6.70 4.28
CA THR A 349 6.04 7.19 4.07
C THR A 349 7.02 6.33 4.86
N ALA A 350 8.25 6.19 4.35
CA ALA A 350 9.37 5.59 5.07
C ALA A 350 10.48 6.61 5.37
N ASP A 351 10.50 7.77 4.71
CA ASP A 351 11.49 8.82 4.89
C ASP A 351 10.96 10.06 5.64
N GLY A 352 9.67 10.04 6.01
CA GLY A 352 8.98 11.11 6.73
C GLY A 352 8.58 12.31 5.87
N THR A 353 8.87 12.31 4.56
CA THR A 353 8.63 13.46 3.67
C THR A 353 7.82 13.09 2.43
N ASN A 354 8.11 11.95 1.80
CA ASN A 354 7.46 11.49 0.59
C ASN A 354 6.30 10.57 0.94
N TRP A 355 5.08 11.07 0.75
CA TRP A 355 3.83 10.33 0.98
C TRP A 355 3.32 9.67 -0.29
N VAL A 356 3.07 8.37 -0.24
CA VAL A 356 2.54 7.57 -1.35
C VAL A 356 1.19 6.99 -0.94
N LYS A 357 0.13 7.27 -1.71
CA LYS A 357 -1.18 6.62 -1.57
C LYS A 357 -1.07 5.15 -1.93
N VAL A 358 -1.70 4.30 -1.13
CA VAL A 358 -1.55 2.85 -1.26
C VAL A 358 -2.88 2.15 -1.48
N TRP A 359 -3.91 2.53 -0.73
CA TRP A 359 -5.25 2.00 -0.88
C TRP A 359 -6.29 3.00 -0.38
N ARG A 360 -7.54 2.80 -0.79
CA ARG A 360 -8.70 3.53 -0.27
C ARG A 360 -9.89 2.60 -0.10
N VAL A 361 -10.83 3.01 0.73
CA VAL A 361 -12.17 2.42 0.77
C VAL A 361 -13.18 3.51 0.48
N ARG A 362 -14.09 3.25 -0.46
CA ARG A 362 -15.20 4.14 -0.80
C ARG A 362 -16.52 3.48 -0.40
N GLY A 363 -17.36 4.22 0.29
CA GLY A 363 -18.73 3.81 0.54
C GLY A 363 -19.59 4.06 -0.69
N THR A 364 -20.37 3.05 -1.06
CA THR A 364 -21.33 3.13 -2.16
C THR A 364 -22.70 2.68 -1.67
N PRO A 365 -23.79 2.92 -2.42
CA PRO A 365 -25.12 2.44 -2.03
C PRO A 365 -25.21 0.92 -1.90
N SER A 366 -24.34 0.17 -2.61
CA SER A 366 -24.24 -1.30 -2.55
C SER A 366 -23.29 -1.82 -1.47
N GLY A 367 -22.63 -0.95 -0.70
CA GLY A 367 -21.62 -1.32 0.30
C GLY A 367 -20.23 -0.76 0.01
N PRO A 368 -19.28 -0.93 0.93
CA PRO A 368 -17.93 -0.41 0.77
C PRO A 368 -17.12 -1.18 -0.28
N VAL A 369 -16.32 -0.47 -1.06
CA VAL A 369 -15.37 -1.03 -2.04
C VAL A 369 -13.96 -0.63 -1.66
N ALA A 370 -13.09 -1.61 -1.40
CA ALA A 370 -11.67 -1.42 -1.19
C ALA A 370 -10.91 -1.47 -2.51
N GLU A 371 -10.00 -0.52 -2.72
CA GLU A 371 -9.24 -0.36 -3.95
C GLU A 371 -7.76 -0.08 -3.61
N VAL A 372 -6.84 -0.64 -4.38
CA VAL A 372 -5.39 -0.37 -4.30
C VAL A 372 -4.92 0.45 -5.49
N THR A 373 -3.76 1.10 -5.34
CA THR A 373 -3.13 1.87 -6.41
C THR A 373 -1.64 1.56 -6.49
N ALA A 374 -1.09 1.49 -7.72
CA ALA A 374 0.35 1.35 -7.97
C ALA A 374 0.99 2.66 -8.46
N ASP A 375 0.19 3.71 -8.67
CA ASP A 375 0.57 4.96 -9.32
C ASP A 375 0.18 6.19 -8.49
N ASN A 376 0.26 6.05 -7.16
CA ASN A 376 -0.03 7.11 -6.19
C ASN A 376 -1.43 7.73 -6.35
N GLY A 377 -2.42 6.89 -6.70
CA GLY A 377 -3.83 7.22 -6.77
C GLY A 377 -4.30 7.79 -8.10
N ALA A 378 -3.51 7.71 -9.17
CA ALA A 378 -3.96 8.07 -10.52
C ALA A 378 -4.94 7.02 -11.07
N THR A 379 -4.71 5.74 -10.78
CA THR A 379 -5.62 4.62 -11.05
C THR A 379 -5.87 3.78 -9.79
N TRP A 380 -7.05 3.15 -9.76
CA TRP A 380 -7.53 2.38 -8.61
C TRP A 380 -8.07 1.03 -9.09
N THR A 381 -7.63 -0.05 -8.45
CA THR A 381 -8.05 -1.42 -8.76
C THR A 381 -8.79 -2.01 -7.57
N ALA A 382 -10.02 -2.48 -7.76
CA ALA A 382 -10.82 -3.09 -6.70
C ALA A 382 -10.20 -4.41 -6.21
N ILE A 383 -10.18 -4.59 -4.89
CA ILE A 383 -9.66 -5.79 -4.22
C ILE A 383 -10.68 -6.48 -3.32
N GLY A 384 -11.85 -5.87 -3.10
CA GLY A 384 -12.93 -6.43 -2.27
C GLY A 384 -13.69 -5.36 -1.53
N ASP A 385 -14.16 -5.69 -0.33
CA ASP A 385 -14.78 -4.77 0.63
C ASP A 385 -13.76 -4.33 1.71
N SER A 386 -14.23 -3.70 2.78
CA SER A 386 -13.37 -3.27 3.91
C SER A 386 -12.54 -4.39 4.55
N GLN A 387 -12.94 -5.67 4.44
CA GLN A 387 -12.16 -6.79 5.01
C GLN A 387 -10.85 -7.02 4.25
N ALA A 388 -10.80 -6.67 2.96
CA ALA A 388 -9.60 -6.82 2.14
C ALA A 388 -8.41 -5.97 2.62
N VAL A 389 -8.68 -4.90 3.38
CA VAL A 389 -7.66 -3.98 3.95
C VAL A 389 -7.53 -4.09 5.48
N SER A 390 -8.26 -5.01 6.10
CA SER A 390 -8.27 -5.21 7.56
C SER A 390 -6.90 -5.63 8.11
N PRO A 391 -6.61 -5.41 9.41
CA PRO A 391 -5.43 -5.95 10.09
C PRO A 391 -5.20 -7.46 9.93
N THR A 392 -6.24 -8.23 9.66
CA THR A 392 -6.16 -9.68 9.40
C THR A 392 -5.89 -10.02 7.93
N SER A 393 -5.90 -9.04 7.03
CA SER A 393 -5.68 -9.25 5.60
C SER A 393 -4.26 -9.75 5.32
N ALA A 394 -4.17 -10.78 4.47
CA ALA A 394 -2.95 -11.32 3.91
C ALA A 394 -2.70 -10.86 2.46
N ASP A 395 -3.49 -9.90 1.96
CA ASP A 395 -3.35 -9.41 0.60
C ASP A 395 -1.99 -8.72 0.40
N THR A 396 -1.20 -9.26 -0.52
CA THR A 396 0.17 -8.78 -0.80
C THR A 396 0.17 -7.47 -1.59
N ARG A 397 -0.94 -7.11 -2.24
CA ARG A 397 -1.09 -5.86 -3.00
C ARG A 397 -1.14 -4.60 -2.11
N LEU A 398 -1.25 -4.78 -0.81
CA LEU A 398 -1.22 -3.71 0.18
C LEU A 398 0.21 -3.24 0.52
N TRP A 399 1.23 -4.03 0.15
CA TRP A 399 2.61 -3.61 0.23
C TRP A 399 2.91 -2.54 -0.81
N ALA A 400 3.53 -1.45 -0.37
CA ALA A 400 3.93 -0.36 -1.23
C ALA A 400 5.44 -0.14 -1.16
N LYS A 401 6.04 0.02 -2.32
CA LYS A 401 7.44 0.44 -2.45
C LYS A 401 7.55 1.95 -2.24
N LEU A 402 8.41 2.37 -1.33
CA LEU A 402 8.60 3.75 -0.92
C LEU A 402 10.08 4.16 -1.09
N PRO A 403 10.39 5.47 -1.15
CA PRO A 403 11.75 5.93 -0.92
C PRO A 403 12.27 5.42 0.43
N ALA A 404 13.44 4.77 0.42
CA ALA A 404 13.97 4.08 1.59
C ALA A 404 14.27 5.05 2.74
N GLY A 405 13.90 4.67 3.98
CA GLY A 405 14.17 5.50 5.15
C GLY A 405 13.85 4.80 6.48
N ARG A 406 13.89 5.59 7.57
CA ARG A 406 13.67 5.15 8.96
C ARG A 406 12.57 5.93 9.69
N ALA A 407 11.81 6.75 8.99
CA ALA A 407 10.74 7.57 9.54
C ALA A 407 9.39 7.06 8.99
N VAL A 408 8.99 5.87 9.44
CA VAL A 408 7.81 5.18 8.92
C VAL A 408 6.54 5.75 9.55
N ALA A 409 5.62 6.24 8.73
CA ALA A 409 4.34 6.79 9.19
C ALA A 409 3.20 6.51 8.21
N TRP A 410 1.97 6.53 8.72
CA TRP A 410 0.75 6.46 7.93
C TRP A 410 -0.06 7.75 8.04
N ARG A 411 -0.80 8.05 6.97
CA ARG A 411 -1.75 9.16 6.88
C ARG A 411 -3.07 8.61 6.34
N ALA A 412 -4.16 8.98 6.97
CA ALA A 412 -5.51 8.66 6.53
C ALA A 412 -6.27 9.95 6.21
N ASP A 413 -6.66 10.14 4.96
CA ASP A 413 -7.53 11.21 4.51
C ASP A 413 -8.98 10.72 4.56
N LEU A 414 -9.78 11.26 5.47
CA LEU A 414 -11.21 10.99 5.63
C LEU A 414 -11.99 12.04 4.84
N ALA A 415 -13.04 11.62 4.12
CA ALA A 415 -13.90 12.54 3.39
C ALA A 415 -15.36 12.09 3.35
N THR A 416 -16.27 13.06 3.25
CA THR A 416 -17.70 12.85 3.01
C THR A 416 -18.25 13.88 2.03
N SER A 417 -19.17 13.47 1.16
CA SER A 417 -20.04 14.40 0.40
C SER A 417 -21.44 14.52 1.01
N ASP A 418 -21.73 13.78 2.09
CA ASP A 418 -22.96 13.88 2.88
C ASP A 418 -22.59 14.28 4.31
N LEU A 419 -22.85 15.54 4.66
CA LEU A 419 -22.39 16.11 5.93
C LEU A 419 -23.12 15.51 7.15
N ASN A 420 -24.09 14.61 6.96
CA ASN A 420 -24.74 13.88 8.05
C ASN A 420 -24.04 12.57 8.41
N VAL A 421 -23.08 12.13 7.59
CA VAL A 421 -22.44 10.81 7.72
C VAL A 421 -20.92 10.95 7.71
N THR A 422 -20.23 10.09 8.47
CA THR A 422 -18.78 10.12 8.60
C THR A 422 -18.18 8.74 8.34
N PRO A 423 -17.05 8.64 7.61
CA PRO A 423 -16.23 7.44 7.61
C PRO A 423 -15.48 7.34 8.95
N LYS A 424 -15.15 6.11 9.34
CA LYS A 424 -14.46 5.84 10.60
C LYS A 424 -13.30 4.86 10.43
N ILE A 425 -12.19 5.12 11.10
CA ILE A 425 -11.22 4.09 11.50
C ILE A 425 -11.64 3.64 12.89
N VAL A 426 -11.84 2.36 13.12
CA VAL A 426 -12.42 1.84 14.38
C VAL A 426 -11.61 0.67 14.91
N ALA A 427 -11.42 0.59 16.22
CA ALA A 427 -10.77 -0.56 16.82
C ALA A 427 -11.70 -1.78 16.84
N PHE A 428 -11.16 -2.94 16.49
CA PHE A 428 -11.80 -4.24 16.66
C PHE A 428 -10.82 -5.18 17.38
N ASN A 429 -11.29 -5.81 18.47
CA ASN A 429 -10.44 -6.62 19.35
C ASN A 429 -9.16 -5.90 19.81
N GLY A 430 -9.25 -4.60 20.12
CA GLY A 430 -8.15 -3.79 20.63
C GLY A 430 -7.16 -3.28 19.58
N VAL A 431 -7.38 -3.54 18.29
CA VAL A 431 -6.53 -3.07 17.19
C VAL A 431 -7.38 -2.33 16.16
N ALA A 432 -6.95 -1.14 15.74
CA ALA A 432 -7.56 -0.33 14.70
C ALA A 432 -6.68 -0.27 13.44
N VAL A 433 -5.38 -0.01 13.61
CA VAL A 433 -4.41 0.11 12.51
C VAL A 433 -3.19 -0.76 12.82
N VAL A 434 -2.69 -1.46 11.80
CA VAL A 434 -1.42 -2.20 11.82
C VAL A 434 -0.60 -1.73 10.65
N TRP A 435 0.68 -1.46 10.88
CA TRP A 435 1.61 -1.23 9.79
C TRP A 435 2.88 -2.05 9.98
N ASP A 436 3.30 -2.65 8.88
CA ASP A 436 4.44 -3.56 8.76
C ASP A 436 5.47 -2.93 7.85
N THR A 437 6.74 -3.21 8.11
CA THR A 437 7.86 -2.79 7.28
C THR A 437 8.69 -3.97 6.87
N ASP A 438 9.34 -3.83 5.73
CA ASP A 438 10.20 -4.83 5.14
C ASP A 438 11.32 -4.10 4.39
N ALA A 439 12.51 -4.65 4.47
CA ALA A 439 13.66 -4.16 3.73
C ALA A 439 14.04 -5.18 2.67
N LYS A 440 14.29 -4.66 1.47
CA LYS A 440 14.79 -5.49 0.39
C LYS A 440 16.07 -6.28 0.78
N PRO A 441 16.19 -7.56 0.39
CA PRO A 441 17.39 -8.35 0.67
C PRO A 441 18.63 -7.75 -0.01
N TYR A 442 19.79 -7.90 0.63
CA TYR A 442 21.04 -7.43 0.04
C TYR A 442 21.38 -8.18 -1.26
N PRO A 443 22.18 -7.59 -2.17
CA PRO A 443 22.74 -8.34 -3.29
C PRO A 443 23.53 -9.55 -2.77
N GLN A 444 23.22 -10.72 -3.31
CA GLN A 444 23.79 -11.97 -2.82
C GLN A 444 25.27 -12.09 -3.20
N VAL A 445 26.05 -12.78 -2.37
CA VAL A 445 27.45 -13.09 -2.67
C VAL A 445 27.53 -14.52 -3.19
N ILE A 446 27.94 -14.69 -4.44
CA ILE A 446 28.15 -16.00 -5.05
C ILE A 446 29.51 -16.54 -4.61
N ASN A 447 29.52 -17.78 -4.13
CA ASN A 447 30.74 -18.50 -3.78
C ASN A 447 31.29 -19.18 -5.03
N THR A 448 32.36 -18.62 -5.60
CA THR A 448 33.08 -19.26 -6.70
C THR A 448 34.34 -19.94 -6.18
N GLN A 449 34.69 -21.08 -6.79
CA GLN A 449 35.99 -21.70 -6.59
C GLN A 449 37.01 -21.08 -7.53
N GLY A 450 38.26 -20.96 -7.08
CA GLY A 450 39.36 -20.35 -7.85
C GLY A 450 39.88 -21.18 -9.03
N THR A 451 39.33 -22.39 -9.25
CA THR A 451 39.72 -23.32 -10.32
C THR A 451 38.50 -23.74 -11.14
N CYS A 452 38.71 -24.20 -12.37
CA CYS A 452 37.60 -24.69 -13.20
C CYS A 452 36.94 -25.93 -12.58
N TYR A 453 35.62 -26.03 -12.70
CA TYR A 453 34.88 -27.23 -12.33
C TYR A 453 35.24 -28.38 -13.26
N THR A 454 35.42 -29.56 -12.67
CA THR A 454 35.71 -30.82 -13.39
C THR A 454 34.45 -31.62 -13.71
N THR A 455 33.27 -30.99 -13.60
CA THR A 455 31.97 -31.51 -14.02
C THR A 455 31.23 -30.45 -14.83
N THR A 456 30.44 -30.86 -15.82
CA THR A 456 29.57 -29.99 -16.62
C THR A 456 28.26 -29.65 -15.92
N THR A 457 28.01 -30.25 -14.74
CA THR A 457 26.88 -29.93 -13.86
C THR A 457 27.37 -29.30 -12.54
N PRO A 458 28.10 -28.17 -12.57
CA PRO A 458 28.61 -27.56 -11.34
C PRO A 458 27.45 -27.12 -10.43
N THR A 459 27.67 -27.23 -9.12
CA THR A 459 26.76 -26.67 -8.12
C THR A 459 27.26 -25.29 -7.73
N LEU A 460 26.49 -24.28 -8.07
CA LEU A 460 26.74 -22.88 -7.74
C LEU A 460 26.06 -22.58 -6.41
N THR A 461 26.76 -21.94 -5.47
CA THR A 461 26.23 -21.62 -4.14
C THR A 461 26.36 -20.12 -3.87
N TRP A 462 25.47 -19.58 -3.03
CA TRP A 462 25.52 -18.21 -2.56
C TRP A 462 25.15 -18.13 -1.08
N THR A 463 25.40 -16.96 -0.48
CA THR A 463 25.01 -16.68 0.90
C THR A 463 23.84 -15.70 0.92
N PHE A 464 22.74 -16.10 1.55
CA PHE A 464 21.60 -15.23 1.82
C PHE A 464 21.92 -14.22 2.92
N SER A 465 21.59 -12.96 2.66
CA SER A 465 21.82 -11.84 3.56
C SER A 465 20.69 -10.84 3.40
N ASP A 466 20.11 -10.45 4.54
CA ASP A 466 18.95 -9.58 4.63
C ASP A 466 19.17 -8.53 5.73
N PRO A 467 18.77 -7.26 5.52
CA PRO A 467 18.77 -6.26 6.59
C PRO A 467 17.89 -6.64 7.79
N ASP A 468 16.84 -7.44 7.56
CA ASP A 468 15.82 -7.78 8.54
C ASP A 468 16.20 -9.07 9.31
N PRO A 469 16.51 -8.97 10.62
CA PRO A 469 16.98 -10.13 11.38
C PRO A 469 15.96 -11.27 11.43
N GLY A 470 16.38 -12.46 11.00
CA GLY A 470 15.53 -13.64 11.01
C GLY A 470 14.71 -13.84 9.72
N ASP A 471 14.90 -13.00 8.70
CA ASP A 471 14.36 -13.30 7.37
C ASP A 471 15.07 -14.48 6.70
N SER A 472 14.40 -15.04 5.69
CA SER A 472 14.81 -16.21 4.95
C SER A 472 14.42 -16.08 3.47
N GLN A 473 15.22 -16.66 2.60
CA GLN A 473 14.92 -16.76 1.18
C GLN A 473 13.65 -17.59 0.93
N SER A 474 12.76 -17.12 0.05
CA SER A 474 11.59 -17.84 -0.44
C SER A 474 11.69 -18.25 -1.92
N ALA A 475 12.53 -17.58 -2.72
CA ALA A 475 12.76 -17.91 -4.12
C ALA A 475 14.12 -17.38 -4.60
N TYR A 476 14.57 -17.87 -5.76
CA TYR A 476 15.79 -17.40 -6.43
C TYR A 476 15.66 -17.42 -7.96
N ARG A 477 16.54 -16.69 -8.64
CA ARG A 477 16.73 -16.78 -10.10
C ARG A 477 18.21 -16.71 -10.41
N VAL A 478 18.70 -17.69 -11.17
CA VAL A 478 20.10 -17.76 -11.62
C VAL A 478 20.18 -17.48 -13.12
N GLN A 479 21.15 -16.65 -13.50
CA GLN A 479 21.52 -16.42 -14.89
C GLN A 479 22.97 -16.76 -15.13
N ILE A 480 23.22 -17.54 -16.18
CA ILE A 480 24.57 -17.89 -16.66
C ILE A 480 24.71 -17.34 -18.07
N VAL A 481 25.82 -16.67 -18.31
CA VAL A 481 26.19 -16.10 -19.61
C VAL A 481 27.62 -16.50 -19.96
N ARG A 482 27.95 -16.46 -21.25
CA ARG A 482 29.35 -16.55 -21.68
C ARG A 482 30.15 -15.38 -21.16
N ALA A 483 31.36 -15.63 -20.68
CA ALA A 483 32.23 -14.56 -20.15
C ALA A 483 32.71 -13.61 -21.25
N SER A 484 32.80 -14.08 -22.49
CA SER A 484 33.34 -13.37 -23.65
C SER A 484 32.42 -12.28 -24.19
N ASP A 485 31.12 -12.54 -24.29
CA ASP A 485 30.14 -11.67 -24.96
C ASP A 485 28.82 -11.47 -24.18
N LEU A 486 28.71 -12.05 -22.97
CA LEU A 486 27.50 -12.02 -22.13
C LEU A 486 26.25 -12.63 -22.79
N GLN A 487 26.42 -13.44 -23.85
CA GLN A 487 25.29 -14.15 -24.44
C GLN A 487 24.71 -15.15 -23.44
N LEU A 488 23.38 -15.21 -23.38
CA LEU A 488 22.64 -16.02 -22.42
C LEU A 488 22.86 -17.51 -22.70
N VAL A 489 23.32 -18.23 -21.68
CA VAL A 489 23.48 -19.69 -21.69
C VAL A 489 22.34 -20.37 -20.95
N LEU A 490 21.95 -19.82 -19.80
CA LEU A 490 20.88 -20.36 -18.96
C LEU A 490 20.19 -19.26 -18.15
N ASP A 491 18.87 -19.32 -18.06
CA ASP A 491 18.06 -18.54 -17.13
C ASP A 491 17.02 -19.46 -16.49
N THR A 492 17.02 -19.54 -15.16
CA THR A 492 16.09 -20.43 -14.45
C THR A 492 14.66 -19.90 -14.39
N GLY A 493 14.45 -18.60 -14.67
CA GLY A 493 13.27 -17.90 -14.19
C GLY A 493 13.23 -17.88 -12.66
N GLN A 494 12.11 -17.44 -12.08
CA GLN A 494 11.92 -17.51 -10.63
C GLN A 494 11.65 -18.95 -10.21
N VAL A 495 12.53 -19.50 -9.38
CA VAL A 495 12.40 -20.81 -8.78
C VAL A 495 12.00 -20.62 -7.33
N ALA A 496 10.84 -21.16 -6.95
CA ALA A 496 10.39 -21.14 -5.56
C ALA A 496 11.25 -22.09 -4.70
N GLY A 497 11.65 -21.62 -3.52
CA GLY A 497 12.39 -22.39 -2.54
C GLY A 497 13.45 -21.58 -1.79
N SER A 498 13.82 -22.08 -0.62
CA SER A 498 14.83 -21.51 0.28
C SER A 498 16.25 -22.02 0.01
N SER A 499 16.48 -22.75 -1.10
CA SER A 499 17.79 -23.30 -1.46
C SER A 499 18.75 -22.17 -1.82
N THR A 500 19.93 -22.14 -1.19
CA THR A 500 21.01 -21.21 -1.52
C THR A 500 22.04 -21.82 -2.48
N GLN A 501 21.58 -22.79 -3.28
CA GLN A 501 22.39 -23.48 -4.28
C GLN A 501 21.58 -23.86 -5.50
N TYR A 502 22.27 -23.96 -6.64
CA TYR A 502 21.73 -24.39 -7.92
C TYR A 502 22.74 -25.28 -8.66
N THR A 503 22.34 -26.50 -8.99
CA THR A 503 23.13 -27.41 -9.84
C THR A 503 22.76 -27.19 -11.30
N VAL A 504 23.75 -26.80 -12.11
CA VAL A 504 23.54 -26.60 -13.54
C VAL A 504 23.16 -27.94 -14.18
N PRO A 505 22.04 -28.01 -14.92
CA PRO A 505 21.59 -29.26 -15.52
C PRO A 505 22.42 -29.58 -16.78
N THR A 506 22.44 -30.86 -17.13
CA THR A 506 22.84 -31.35 -18.46
C THR A 506 21.64 -32.01 -19.14
N SER A 507 21.75 -32.31 -20.43
CA SER A 507 20.67 -32.92 -21.21
C SER A 507 20.63 -34.44 -21.04
N GLY A 508 19.44 -34.97 -20.78
CA GLY A 508 19.15 -36.41 -20.76
C GLY A 508 18.77 -37.00 -22.12
N ALA A 509 18.60 -36.17 -23.16
CA ALA A 509 18.37 -36.64 -24.52
C ALA A 509 19.73 -36.79 -25.24
N PRO A 510 19.95 -37.85 -26.04
CA PRO A 510 21.25 -38.11 -26.67
C PRO A 510 21.66 -37.09 -27.75
N ASP A 511 20.69 -36.50 -28.44
CA ASP A 511 20.85 -35.55 -29.55
C ASP A 511 20.90 -34.08 -29.13
N VAL A 512 20.41 -33.75 -27.93
CA VAL A 512 20.42 -32.38 -27.40
C VAL A 512 21.61 -32.19 -26.46
N PRO A 513 22.57 -31.28 -26.74
CA PRO A 513 23.69 -31.03 -25.85
C PRO A 513 23.29 -30.39 -24.52
N GLY A 514 24.17 -30.50 -23.51
CA GLY A 514 24.07 -29.73 -22.27
C GLY A 514 24.27 -28.22 -22.54
N PRO A 515 23.72 -27.33 -21.69
CA PRO A 515 23.75 -25.89 -21.93
C PRO A 515 25.17 -25.32 -21.95
N LEU A 516 26.07 -25.83 -21.10
CA LEU A 516 27.46 -25.37 -21.09
C LEU A 516 28.22 -25.80 -22.35
N TRP A 517 28.02 -27.04 -22.82
CA TRP A 517 28.61 -27.49 -24.08
C TRP A 517 28.10 -26.69 -25.28
N ALA A 518 26.78 -26.52 -25.38
CA ALA A 518 26.10 -25.81 -26.48
C ALA A 518 26.46 -24.33 -26.58
N SER A 519 27.10 -23.78 -25.54
CA SER A 519 27.58 -22.40 -25.56
C SER A 519 28.84 -22.21 -26.42
N GLY A 520 29.58 -23.27 -26.72
CA GLY A 520 30.90 -23.25 -27.37
C GLY A 520 32.04 -22.67 -26.50
N ASP A 521 31.74 -22.23 -25.28
CA ASP A 521 32.70 -21.60 -24.36
C ASP A 521 32.90 -22.49 -23.12
N TYR A 522 33.94 -22.17 -22.36
CA TYR A 522 34.29 -22.83 -21.10
C TYR A 522 34.42 -21.83 -19.95
N ARG A 523 34.39 -20.52 -20.25
CA ARG A 523 34.38 -19.44 -19.26
C ARG A 523 33.01 -18.79 -19.24
N PHE A 524 32.49 -18.65 -18.03
CA PHE A 524 31.13 -18.19 -17.80
C PHE A 524 31.09 -17.14 -16.69
N LYS A 525 30.03 -16.34 -16.73
CA LYS A 525 29.65 -15.47 -15.63
C LYS A 525 28.28 -15.90 -15.11
N VAL A 526 28.13 -15.89 -13.80
CA VAL A 526 26.86 -16.14 -13.11
C VAL A 526 26.46 -14.93 -12.28
N ARG A 527 25.15 -14.67 -12.22
CA ARG A 527 24.55 -13.81 -11.21
C ARG A 527 23.28 -14.45 -10.65
N VAL A 528 22.93 -14.08 -9.43
CA VAL A 528 21.73 -14.54 -8.73
C VAL A 528 20.98 -13.35 -8.14
N LYS A 529 19.66 -13.43 -8.11
CA LYS A 529 18.81 -12.59 -7.26
C LYS A 529 17.82 -13.48 -6.52
N VAL A 530 17.32 -12.97 -5.41
CA VAL A 530 16.50 -13.72 -4.47
C VAL A 530 15.25 -12.95 -4.08
N TRP A 531 14.32 -13.66 -3.46
CA TRP A 531 13.18 -13.07 -2.77
C TRP A 531 13.18 -13.53 -1.32
N ASP A 532 12.85 -12.65 -0.39
CA ASP A 532 12.60 -13.00 1.02
C ASP A 532 11.21 -13.62 1.23
N GLN A 533 10.87 -13.90 2.49
CA GLN A 533 9.60 -14.48 2.87
C GLN A 533 8.38 -13.57 2.63
N ALA A 534 8.57 -12.24 2.61
CA ALA A 534 7.52 -11.27 2.28
C ALA A 534 7.29 -11.16 0.76
N GLY A 535 8.21 -11.72 -0.04
CA GLY A 535 8.16 -11.71 -1.50
C GLY A 535 8.80 -10.46 -2.09
N VAL A 536 9.63 -9.74 -1.33
CA VAL A 536 10.40 -8.60 -1.85
C VAL A 536 11.65 -9.11 -2.55
N GLU A 537 11.92 -8.51 -3.72
CA GLU A 537 12.97 -8.94 -4.64
C GLU A 537 14.29 -8.21 -4.35
N SER A 538 15.41 -8.95 -4.26
CA SER A 538 16.77 -8.40 -4.15
C SER A 538 17.27 -7.79 -5.47
N ASP A 539 18.31 -6.95 -5.40
CA ASP A 539 19.07 -6.64 -6.60
C ASP A 539 19.84 -7.88 -7.06
N TRP A 540 20.20 -7.89 -8.33
CA TRP A 540 21.14 -8.88 -8.83
C TRP A 540 22.47 -8.78 -8.08
N SER A 541 23.04 -9.95 -7.75
CA SER A 541 24.43 -10.03 -7.35
C SER A 541 25.35 -9.41 -8.42
N ALA A 542 26.56 -9.03 -8.00
CA ALA A 542 27.63 -8.85 -8.97
C ALA A 542 27.81 -10.12 -9.81
N TRP A 543 28.29 -9.94 -11.05
CA TRP A 543 28.72 -11.07 -11.87
C TRP A 543 29.91 -11.76 -11.21
N ALA A 544 29.84 -13.08 -11.07
CA ALA A 544 30.94 -13.90 -10.61
C ALA A 544 31.42 -14.82 -11.74
N ASP A 545 32.72 -14.90 -11.94
CA ASP A 545 33.33 -15.73 -12.97
C ASP A 545 33.46 -17.19 -12.52
N PHE A 546 33.22 -18.13 -13.43
CA PHE A 546 33.60 -19.53 -13.26
C PHE A 546 33.99 -20.14 -14.60
N CYS A 547 34.66 -21.28 -14.56
CA CYS A 547 34.99 -22.05 -15.76
C CYS A 547 34.75 -23.53 -15.56
N VAL A 548 34.64 -24.27 -16.66
CA VAL A 548 34.42 -25.73 -16.67
C VAL A 548 35.42 -26.39 -17.60
N VAL A 549 36.08 -27.45 -17.11
CA VAL A 549 36.94 -28.34 -17.91
C VAL A 549 36.57 -29.78 -17.54
N ALA A 550 35.69 -30.39 -18.32
CA ALA A 550 35.06 -31.66 -17.95
C ALA A 550 34.59 -32.46 -19.17
N PHE A 551 34.48 -33.79 -19.01
CA PHE A 551 33.77 -34.65 -19.95
C PHE A 551 32.32 -34.84 -19.50
N GLU A 552 31.43 -35.07 -20.45
CA GLU A 552 30.03 -35.40 -20.17
C GLU A 552 29.38 -36.26 -21.27
N ARG A 553 28.21 -36.79 -20.93
CA ARG A 553 27.26 -37.43 -21.85
C ARG A 553 27.89 -38.51 -22.77
N PRO A 554 28.57 -39.52 -22.21
CA PRO A 554 29.02 -40.68 -22.98
C PRO A 554 27.81 -41.39 -23.61
N ARG A 555 27.88 -41.66 -24.92
CA ARG A 555 26.77 -42.26 -25.67
C ARG A 555 27.27 -43.22 -26.74
N VAL A 556 26.63 -44.38 -26.83
CA VAL A 556 26.93 -45.36 -27.89
C VAL A 556 26.20 -44.93 -29.16
N ALA A 557 26.98 -44.53 -30.16
CA ALA A 557 26.52 -44.03 -31.45
C ALA A 557 26.53 -45.10 -32.55
N GLY A 558 27.13 -46.27 -32.30
CA GLY A 558 27.13 -47.37 -33.25
C GLY A 558 27.51 -48.71 -32.61
N ILE A 559 26.86 -49.77 -33.06
CA ILE A 559 27.14 -51.17 -32.69
C ILE A 559 27.19 -51.97 -33.98
N ALA A 560 28.37 -52.46 -34.37
CA ALA A 560 28.54 -53.14 -35.65
C ALA A 560 27.83 -54.51 -35.72
N SER A 561 27.73 -55.23 -34.59
CA SER A 561 26.94 -56.44 -34.50
C SER A 561 26.18 -56.50 -33.16
N PRO A 562 24.92 -56.05 -33.13
CA PRO A 562 24.10 -56.12 -31.92
C PRO A 562 23.57 -57.55 -31.67
N PRO A 563 23.39 -57.96 -30.41
CA PRO A 563 22.66 -59.17 -30.06
C PRO A 563 21.16 -59.04 -30.35
N PRO A 564 20.41 -60.17 -30.44
CA PRO A 564 18.97 -60.14 -30.60
C PRO A 564 18.27 -59.25 -29.55
N GLY A 565 17.36 -58.39 -29.99
CA GLY A 565 16.63 -57.48 -29.10
C GLY A 565 17.34 -56.16 -28.77
N GLN A 566 18.61 -56.00 -29.14
CA GLN A 566 19.29 -54.71 -29.12
C GLN A 566 19.20 -54.06 -30.50
N ALA A 567 18.61 -52.87 -30.59
CA ALA A 567 18.71 -52.06 -31.80
C ALA A 567 20.11 -51.45 -31.90
N ALA A 568 20.72 -51.52 -33.09
CA ALA A 568 21.90 -50.72 -33.39
C ALA A 568 21.50 -49.25 -33.53
N PRO A 569 22.22 -48.31 -32.89
CA PRO A 569 22.03 -46.89 -33.14
C PRO A 569 22.30 -46.57 -34.62
N ASP A 570 21.52 -45.65 -35.19
CA ASP A 570 21.70 -45.13 -36.53
C ASP A 570 22.67 -43.93 -36.49
N PRO A 571 23.89 -44.03 -37.05
CA PRO A 571 24.85 -42.93 -37.08
C PRO A 571 24.36 -41.66 -37.78
N ALA A 572 23.33 -41.74 -38.62
CA ALA A 572 22.72 -40.58 -39.27
C ALA A 572 21.62 -39.92 -38.41
N ASN A 573 21.17 -40.57 -37.34
CA ASN A 573 20.12 -40.07 -36.46
C ASN A 573 20.56 -40.10 -34.98
N PRO A 574 21.14 -39.00 -34.47
CA PRO A 574 21.64 -38.90 -33.10
C PRO A 574 20.62 -39.19 -32.00
N ALA A 575 19.31 -39.04 -32.28
CA ALA A 575 18.25 -39.35 -31.32
C ALA A 575 18.19 -40.85 -30.98
N THR A 576 18.78 -41.71 -31.81
CA THR A 576 18.86 -43.16 -31.59
C THR A 576 20.07 -43.60 -30.76
N TYR A 577 20.99 -42.68 -30.45
CA TYR A 577 22.18 -43.02 -29.67
C TYR A 577 21.79 -43.38 -28.24
N ILE A 578 22.49 -44.35 -27.66
CA ILE A 578 22.17 -44.83 -26.32
C ILE A 578 23.03 -44.06 -25.33
N LEU A 579 22.42 -43.10 -24.65
CA LEU A 579 23.08 -42.30 -23.61
C LEU A 579 23.38 -43.18 -22.39
N ILE A 580 24.63 -43.18 -21.94
CA ILE A 580 25.01 -43.76 -20.66
C ILE A 580 24.73 -42.69 -19.60
N THR A 581 23.80 -42.97 -18.69
CA THR A 581 23.44 -42.01 -17.63
C THR A 581 24.14 -42.34 -16.31
N PRO A 582 24.32 -41.35 -15.41
CA PRO A 582 24.89 -41.59 -14.10
C PRO A 582 24.14 -42.68 -13.33
N GLY A 583 24.87 -43.65 -12.78
CA GLY A 583 24.31 -44.75 -11.98
C GLY A 583 23.73 -45.92 -12.79
N MET A 584 23.86 -45.95 -14.12
CA MET A 584 23.47 -47.12 -14.90
C MET A 584 24.20 -48.38 -14.42
N THR A 585 23.42 -49.42 -14.12
CA THR A 585 23.93 -50.74 -13.73
C THR A 585 24.26 -51.59 -14.95
N ALA A 586 25.05 -52.65 -14.77
CA ALA A 586 25.47 -53.57 -15.84
C ALA A 586 24.31 -54.07 -16.72
N VAL A 587 23.13 -54.32 -16.14
CA VAL A 587 21.95 -54.84 -16.88
C VAL A 587 21.24 -53.78 -17.72
N GLN A 588 21.50 -52.50 -17.45
CA GLN A 588 20.93 -51.35 -18.17
C GLN A 588 21.84 -50.85 -19.29
N LEU A 589 23.11 -51.29 -19.31
CA LEU A 589 24.07 -50.89 -20.33
C LEU A 589 23.67 -51.43 -21.71
N PRO A 590 24.04 -50.73 -22.80
CA PRO A 590 23.87 -51.22 -24.16
C PRO A 590 24.52 -52.60 -24.32
N LYS A 591 23.79 -53.53 -24.92
CA LYS A 591 24.26 -54.89 -25.14
C LYS A 591 25.03 -54.99 -26.46
N VAL A 592 26.18 -55.64 -26.45
CA VAL A 592 27.02 -55.81 -27.66
C VAL A 592 27.54 -57.24 -27.75
N LYS A 593 27.74 -57.81 -28.94
CA LYS A 593 28.43 -59.10 -29.02
C LYS A 593 29.91 -58.94 -28.68
N ALA A 594 30.51 -59.92 -28.01
CA ALA A 594 31.95 -59.98 -27.83
C ALA A 594 32.66 -59.90 -29.19
N GLY A 595 33.66 -59.01 -29.31
CA GLY A 595 34.33 -58.73 -30.58
C GLY A 595 33.65 -57.74 -31.53
N ALA A 596 32.44 -57.26 -31.22
CA ALA A 596 31.78 -56.25 -32.04
C ALA A 596 32.41 -54.86 -31.84
N LYS A 597 32.58 -54.12 -32.94
CA LYS A 597 33.01 -52.71 -32.87
C LYS A 597 31.89 -51.85 -32.29
N VAL A 598 32.25 -51.05 -31.29
CA VAL A 598 31.40 -50.04 -30.65
C VAL A 598 31.96 -48.66 -30.96
N THR A 599 31.09 -47.74 -31.37
CA THR A 599 31.43 -46.32 -31.54
C THR A 599 30.84 -45.54 -30.37
N LEU A 600 31.71 -44.94 -29.55
CA LEU A 600 31.36 -44.14 -28.38
C LEU A 600 31.63 -42.67 -28.67
N LEU A 601 30.66 -41.81 -28.36
CA LEU A 601 30.80 -40.35 -28.37
C LEU A 601 30.83 -39.81 -26.95
N ILE A 602 31.68 -38.83 -26.68
CA ILE A 602 31.80 -38.14 -25.39
C ILE A 602 31.94 -36.65 -25.63
N ASP A 603 31.15 -35.84 -24.95
CA ASP A 603 31.28 -34.39 -25.02
C ASP A 603 32.34 -33.90 -24.03
N SER A 604 33.03 -32.81 -24.34
CA SER A 604 33.90 -32.11 -23.42
C SER A 604 33.66 -30.61 -23.47
N VAL A 605 33.48 -30.01 -22.29
CA VAL A 605 33.52 -28.56 -22.10
C VAL A 605 34.95 -28.17 -21.72
N GLY A 606 35.51 -27.17 -22.39
CA GLY A 606 36.88 -26.72 -22.17
C GLY A 606 37.85 -27.06 -23.31
N PRO A 607 38.94 -26.27 -23.46
CA PRO A 607 39.95 -26.47 -24.49
C PRO A 607 40.85 -27.67 -24.14
N LEU A 608 40.33 -28.89 -24.31
CA LEU A 608 41.10 -30.12 -24.23
C LEU A 608 41.78 -30.38 -25.56
N ASP A 609 43.10 -30.46 -25.57
CA ASP A 609 43.90 -30.63 -26.79
C ASP A 609 44.02 -32.10 -27.19
N ALA A 610 43.96 -33.00 -26.22
CA ALA A 610 43.97 -34.44 -26.42
C ALA A 610 43.07 -35.17 -25.42
N MET A 611 42.55 -36.32 -25.84
CA MET A 611 41.84 -37.28 -25.01
C MET A 611 42.51 -38.65 -25.12
N THR A 612 42.73 -39.30 -23.97
CA THR A 612 43.08 -40.71 -23.87
C THR A 612 41.86 -41.47 -23.37
N ALA A 613 41.60 -42.61 -24.00
CA ALA A 613 40.54 -43.53 -23.59
C ALA A 613 41.13 -44.91 -23.34
N VAL A 614 40.68 -45.56 -22.27
CA VAL A 614 41.01 -46.94 -21.93
C VAL A 614 39.70 -47.65 -21.58
N PHE A 615 39.54 -48.87 -22.10
CA PHE A 615 38.32 -49.66 -21.89
C PHE A 615 38.64 -51.02 -21.25
N PRO A 616 38.83 -51.08 -19.92
CA PRO A 616 39.11 -52.33 -19.24
C PRO A 616 37.90 -53.27 -19.25
N TYR A 617 38.13 -54.56 -19.38
CA TYR A 617 37.09 -55.58 -19.21
C TYR A 617 37.69 -56.86 -18.62
N GLY A 618 36.90 -57.63 -17.87
CA GLY A 618 37.38 -58.85 -17.22
C GLY A 618 38.61 -58.63 -16.32
N ALA A 619 39.24 -59.71 -15.86
CA ALA A 619 40.46 -59.62 -15.07
C ALA A 619 41.66 -59.27 -15.96
N GLY A 620 42.10 -58.01 -15.90
CA GLY A 620 43.36 -57.53 -16.51
C GLY A 620 43.35 -57.39 -18.03
N LYS A 621 42.17 -57.38 -18.69
CA LYS A 621 42.08 -57.21 -20.15
C LYS A 621 41.63 -55.79 -20.49
N GLN A 622 41.97 -55.37 -21.71
CA GLN A 622 41.65 -54.05 -22.25
C GLN A 622 41.13 -54.21 -23.67
N ALA A 623 40.06 -53.47 -24.02
CA ALA A 623 39.50 -53.48 -25.36
C ALA A 623 40.52 -52.89 -26.34
N MET A 624 40.56 -53.45 -27.55
CA MET A 624 41.34 -52.86 -28.62
C MET A 624 40.65 -51.57 -29.05
N ILE A 625 41.43 -50.51 -29.18
CA ILE A 625 40.98 -49.23 -29.70
C ILE A 625 41.37 -49.16 -31.17
N GLY A 626 40.48 -48.61 -32.01
CA GLY A 626 40.74 -48.40 -33.44
C GLY A 626 41.78 -47.30 -33.68
N SER A 627 41.39 -46.19 -34.29
CA SER A 627 42.30 -45.08 -34.63
C SER A 627 42.61 -44.11 -33.48
N GLY A 628 42.30 -44.48 -32.22
CA GLY A 628 42.34 -43.58 -31.07
C GLY A 628 41.19 -42.56 -31.03
N PRO A 629 41.04 -41.78 -29.95
CA PRO A 629 40.04 -40.73 -29.87
C PRO A 629 40.24 -39.63 -30.91
N VAL A 630 39.17 -39.24 -31.60
CA VAL A 630 39.17 -38.15 -32.59
C VAL A 630 38.07 -37.14 -32.29
N ALA A 631 38.31 -35.85 -32.52
CA ALA A 631 37.27 -34.82 -32.38
C ALA A 631 36.30 -34.92 -33.57
N ALA A 632 35.11 -35.46 -33.33
CA ALA A 632 34.05 -35.61 -34.33
C ALA A 632 33.30 -34.29 -34.58
N THR A 633 33.21 -33.42 -33.56
CA THR A 633 32.60 -32.09 -33.68
C THR A 633 33.37 -31.11 -32.79
N VAL A 634 33.49 -29.87 -33.25
CA VAL A 634 34.11 -28.76 -32.51
C VAL A 634 33.15 -27.59 -32.53
N ASP A 635 32.81 -27.07 -31.35
CA ASP A 635 32.03 -25.86 -31.17
C ASP A 635 32.80 -24.92 -30.24
N GLY A 636 33.41 -23.88 -30.82
CA GLY A 636 34.36 -23.03 -30.12
C GLY A 636 35.49 -23.83 -29.46
N THR A 637 35.55 -23.81 -28.13
CA THR A 637 36.54 -24.58 -27.35
C THR A 637 36.07 -25.99 -26.98
N ASN A 638 34.77 -26.25 -27.09
CA ASN A 638 34.14 -27.51 -26.70
C ASN A 638 34.22 -28.51 -27.86
N LYS A 639 34.27 -29.80 -27.53
CA LYS A 639 34.44 -30.88 -28.50
C LYS A 639 33.50 -32.04 -28.22
N THR A 640 33.15 -32.80 -29.25
CA THR A 640 32.64 -34.16 -29.12
C THR A 640 33.71 -35.11 -29.63
N TRP A 641 34.15 -36.03 -28.78
CA TRP A 641 35.16 -37.04 -29.07
C TRP A 641 34.49 -38.34 -29.50
N GLN A 642 34.97 -38.94 -30.58
CA GLN A 642 34.59 -40.26 -31.02
C GLN A 642 35.72 -41.25 -30.73
N VAL A 643 35.37 -42.42 -30.18
CA VAL A 643 36.28 -43.53 -29.97
C VAL A 643 35.64 -44.81 -30.45
N GLU A 644 36.39 -45.61 -31.20
CA GLU A 644 35.98 -46.95 -31.57
C GLU A 644 36.76 -47.99 -30.76
N PHE A 645 36.06 -48.98 -30.21
CA PHE A 645 36.68 -50.08 -29.46
C PHE A 645 35.96 -51.41 -29.65
N TRP A 646 36.65 -52.52 -29.35
CA TRP A 646 36.07 -53.87 -29.33
C TRP A 646 36.83 -54.81 -28.38
N THR A 647 36.12 -55.77 -27.80
CA THR A 647 36.69 -56.82 -26.93
C THR A 647 37.25 -57.99 -27.74
N GLY A 648 37.84 -58.98 -27.06
CA GLY A 648 38.16 -60.26 -27.70
C GLY A 648 36.88 -61.02 -28.10
N PRO A 649 36.79 -61.61 -29.30
CA PRO A 649 35.57 -62.27 -29.78
C PRO A 649 35.27 -63.62 -29.11
N SER A 650 36.28 -64.33 -28.57
CA SER A 650 36.07 -65.63 -27.91
C SER A 650 35.32 -65.47 -26.59
N LEU A 651 34.28 -66.28 -26.37
CA LEU A 651 33.55 -66.32 -25.09
C LEU A 651 34.37 -66.89 -23.94
N GLU A 652 35.47 -67.60 -24.21
CA GLU A 652 36.45 -67.98 -23.18
C GLU A 652 37.22 -66.77 -22.66
N VAL A 653 37.44 -65.78 -23.54
CA VAL A 653 38.17 -64.55 -23.24
C VAL A 653 37.21 -63.46 -22.73
N THR A 654 36.02 -63.37 -23.30
CA THR A 654 35.00 -62.37 -22.96
C THR A 654 33.66 -63.10 -22.77
N PRO A 655 33.42 -63.71 -21.59
CA PRO A 655 32.16 -64.38 -21.31
C PRO A 655 30.96 -63.44 -21.47
N GLU A 656 29.78 -64.02 -21.62
CA GLU A 656 28.52 -63.27 -21.57
C GLU A 656 28.36 -62.55 -20.21
N GLY A 657 27.79 -61.34 -20.24
CA GLY A 657 27.68 -60.47 -19.08
C GLY A 657 28.96 -59.70 -18.73
N THR A 658 30.00 -59.76 -19.57
CA THR A 658 31.23 -58.98 -19.32
C THR A 658 30.97 -57.50 -19.53
N VAL A 659 31.11 -56.72 -18.46
CA VAL A 659 31.02 -55.25 -18.52
C VAL A 659 32.33 -54.67 -19.04
N VAL A 660 32.24 -53.81 -20.06
CA VAL A 660 33.36 -52.99 -20.51
C VAL A 660 33.31 -51.65 -19.79
N LYS A 661 34.33 -51.41 -18.96
CA LYS A 661 34.52 -50.16 -18.21
C LYS A 661 35.08 -49.08 -19.13
N MET A 662 35.06 -47.84 -18.66
CA MET A 662 35.65 -46.70 -19.35
C MET A 662 36.52 -45.91 -18.39
N GLN A 663 37.69 -45.50 -18.87
CA GLN A 663 38.58 -44.56 -18.20
C GLN A 663 39.01 -43.52 -19.21
N LEU A 664 38.61 -42.27 -18.98
CA LEU A 664 38.94 -41.15 -19.85
C LEU A 664 39.81 -40.16 -19.11
N SER A 665 40.83 -39.66 -19.79
CA SER A 665 41.63 -38.52 -19.32
C SER A 665 41.89 -37.57 -20.47
N GLY A 666 41.72 -36.28 -20.24
CA GLY A 666 42.01 -35.23 -21.22
C GLY A 666 42.83 -34.13 -20.57
N THR A 667 43.70 -33.52 -21.36
CA THR A 667 44.54 -32.39 -20.94
C THR A 667 44.47 -31.28 -21.97
N GLY A 668 44.54 -30.04 -21.50
CA GLY A 668 44.76 -28.90 -22.37
C GLY A 668 45.14 -27.65 -21.59
N THR A 669 45.19 -26.54 -22.31
CA THR A 669 45.70 -25.25 -21.78
C THR A 669 44.97 -24.72 -20.54
N ALA A 670 43.69 -25.07 -20.36
CA ALA A 670 42.88 -24.61 -19.22
C ALA A 670 42.82 -25.59 -18.05
N GLY A 671 43.38 -26.79 -18.18
CA GLY A 671 43.34 -27.82 -17.15
C GLY A 671 43.20 -29.23 -17.71
N SER A 672 42.69 -30.14 -16.89
CA SER A 672 42.50 -31.54 -17.21
C SER A 672 41.12 -32.03 -16.81
N ALA A 673 40.58 -32.99 -17.56
CA ALA A 673 39.31 -33.63 -17.28
C ALA A 673 39.50 -35.15 -17.17
N ALA A 674 38.68 -35.80 -16.36
CA ALA A 674 38.61 -37.26 -16.30
C ALA A 674 37.16 -37.70 -16.17
N LEU A 675 36.83 -38.85 -16.74
CA LEU A 675 35.51 -39.47 -16.60
C LEU A 675 35.65 -40.98 -16.67
N ASP A 676 35.38 -41.62 -15.53
CA ASP A 676 35.49 -43.06 -15.39
C ASP A 676 34.11 -43.67 -15.15
N ALA A 677 33.84 -44.80 -15.81
CA ALA A 677 32.69 -45.65 -15.57
C ALA A 677 33.20 -47.06 -15.19
N PRO A 678 33.25 -47.40 -13.89
CA PRO A 678 32.77 -46.65 -12.69
C PRO A 678 33.69 -45.50 -12.25
N PRO A 679 33.19 -44.51 -11.48
CA PRO A 679 31.90 -44.51 -10.78
C PRO A 679 30.72 -43.91 -11.55
N TYR A 680 30.92 -43.34 -12.74
CA TYR A 680 29.83 -42.70 -13.49
C TYR A 680 28.68 -43.69 -13.77
N ALA A 681 29.00 -44.88 -14.25
CA ALA A 681 28.12 -46.03 -14.43
C ALA A 681 28.95 -47.31 -14.25
N ASP A 682 28.33 -48.49 -14.19
CA ASP A 682 29.09 -49.76 -14.08
C ASP A 682 30.07 -49.99 -15.24
N GLY A 683 29.77 -49.39 -16.40
CA GLY A 683 30.58 -49.41 -17.62
C GLY A 683 29.93 -48.62 -18.75
N VAL A 684 30.30 -48.92 -19.99
CA VAL A 684 29.72 -48.29 -21.20
C VAL A 684 28.96 -49.26 -22.10
N VAL A 685 29.28 -50.56 -22.04
CA VAL A 685 28.55 -51.64 -22.73
C VAL A 685 28.68 -52.95 -21.94
N VAL A 686 27.79 -53.90 -22.17
CA VAL A 686 27.85 -55.27 -21.63
C VAL A 686 27.79 -56.30 -22.75
N THR A 687 28.56 -57.39 -22.65
CA THR A 687 28.59 -58.41 -23.70
C THR A 687 27.42 -59.39 -23.63
N GLU A 688 26.83 -59.70 -24.79
CA GLU A 688 25.83 -60.75 -24.97
C GLU A 688 26.09 -61.47 -26.31
N GLY A 689 26.44 -62.75 -26.25
CA GLY A 689 26.89 -63.52 -27.42
C GLY A 689 28.26 -63.07 -27.98
N THR A 690 28.60 -63.60 -29.17
CA THR A 690 29.88 -63.34 -29.85
C THR A 690 29.66 -63.10 -31.34
N VAL A 691 30.51 -62.26 -31.95
CA VAL A 691 30.50 -62.03 -33.42
C VAL A 691 30.76 -63.31 -34.22
N TYR A 692 31.34 -64.35 -33.63
CA TYR A 692 31.50 -65.63 -34.32
C TYR A 692 30.17 -66.26 -34.75
N ASN A 693 29.07 -65.92 -34.08
CA ASN A 693 27.74 -66.38 -34.46
C ASN A 693 27.24 -65.74 -35.76
N ASP A 694 27.90 -64.67 -36.24
CA ASP A 694 27.55 -63.94 -37.47
C ASP A 694 28.41 -64.37 -38.66
N TRP A 695 29.42 -65.21 -38.45
CA TRP A 695 30.36 -65.63 -39.47
C TRP A 695 29.91 -66.97 -40.06
N PHE A 696 29.52 -66.99 -41.34
CA PHE A 696 29.41 -68.24 -42.10
C PHE A 696 30.75 -68.51 -42.79
N VAL A 697 31.38 -69.65 -42.47
CA VAL A 697 32.56 -70.14 -43.19
C VAL A 697 32.11 -70.71 -44.55
N VAL A 698 32.54 -70.09 -45.65
CA VAL A 698 32.49 -70.74 -46.97
C VAL A 698 33.81 -71.49 -47.18
N LEU A 699 33.79 -72.81 -47.08
CA LEU A 699 34.92 -73.64 -47.51
C LEU A 699 34.87 -73.74 -49.05
N GLN A 700 35.67 -72.94 -49.74
CA GLN A 700 35.89 -73.12 -51.18
C GLN A 700 36.82 -74.33 -51.37
N GLY A 701 36.22 -75.48 -51.74
CA GLY A 701 36.96 -76.69 -52.08
C GLY A 701 37.90 -76.45 -53.26
N ARG A 702 39.11 -77.01 -53.15
CA ARG A 702 40.15 -77.00 -54.18
C ARG A 702 39.64 -77.72 -55.44
N ASP A 703 39.57 -77.03 -56.58
CA ASP A 703 39.36 -77.67 -57.88
C ASP A 703 40.50 -78.68 -58.12
N THR A 704 40.14 -79.96 -58.20
CA THR A 704 40.94 -80.98 -58.87
C THR A 704 40.21 -81.38 -60.14
N GLY A 705 40.64 -80.80 -61.25
CA GLY A 705 40.19 -81.08 -62.62
C GLY A 705 41.12 -80.41 -63.61
#